data_AF-A0A0V7ZCC0-F1
#
_entry.id   AF-A0A0V7ZCC0-F1
#
_cell.length_a   1.000
_cell.length_b   1.000
_cell.length_c   1.000
_cell.angle_alpha   90.00
_cell.angle_beta   90.00
_cell.angle_gamma   90.00
#
_symmetry.space_group_name_H-M   'P 1'
#
loop_
_entity.id
_entity.type
_entity.pdbx_description
1 polymer ?
#
loop_
_entity_poly.entity_id
_entity_poly.type
_entity_poly.pdbx_seq_one_letter_code
_entity_poly.pdbx_strand_id
1 'polypeptide(L)'
;MTVNSDGKFFADFNSGIPSEFTVDAATTNTESVQNFDGKGTKSNVFSGNFLRNVTDGPGNKTTLTLENLPTHTSVDLNFLLAIIDTWDGDIPGFGNDFFNVTIDGVSIFKETLTNINFSSQSYTPATGVKLGTDNFFSDTSGSYPTSNDSAYDMGLDPIFNNIVHTADTLTIEWFSDGSGWEGNLSNRNESWAIDNVEVILNGLDKDAPGLISTTKALSPADDSTNVPKDASLVITFDEDVRAAVGNIIIKNADGSIFEKIDASSERVTTRGNTVTIDPINDFVASTGYYVEVESGAIEDLAGNDFLGISDPTVWNFITAADPDTTPPAIDGINGLSPADDSTDVPKNANLTIAFNENIRAGTGNIIIKTADGDVVEIIDINSDRVTIDDNTVTIDPINDFNASTNYYVEVENEAIEDLAGNDFLGISDPTVWNFITAADPDTTPPVIDGINGLSPADDSTDVPKNANLTIAFNENVRAGTGNIIIKTADGDVVEIIDINSDRVIIDENTVKIDPTNDFATSTSYYVEIESGAIEDLAGNDFSGISNSQTWNFTTSLPSNEALPELEVDDNGVFRVVGETSKRANLKAQFISSHATYINELGVFVVNDERGTIIDPKTKASLTPDAGDDYIQAALKQSKVLFSALPQEANGFDSTELSRTIEGFDGKGFSSGDRLVFYLVSNSTTDTVLGGKSSTEKVLLGATFDSDTFHPVKVTSEDDGGFNLSWEDEIGGGDGSFEDLVVKLQLTEEPIAKGTESQGDHPAELIDLRGESGLVNFNYSVYREAEYNNEVYLYQIDNPEGLIGSLDPNNSSKSDYLQAALDNVVKDQVTGEVIKFTAENNSTHNGSASVEGGALFAPIIIINGTLEQLTDGDNNNDPEVYFPYMGANSDGFDHVNLLGDNTFGFEDTNSNSDKDYNDLIVDIDFV
;
A
#
# COMPACT_ATOMS: atom_id res chain seq x y z
N MET A 1 -75.81 28.88 -0.85
CA MET A 1 -75.67 28.30 0.50
C MET A 1 -77.05 27.86 0.92
N THR A 2 -77.10 26.61 1.32
CA THR A 2 -77.91 25.57 0.68
C THR A 2 -77.87 24.39 1.64
N VAL A 3 -78.76 23.41 1.47
CA VAL A 3 -78.74 22.08 2.13
C VAL A 3 -77.53 21.82 3.03
N ASN A 4 -77.78 21.53 4.32
CA ASN A 4 -76.72 21.25 5.29
C ASN A 4 -75.80 20.08 4.85
N SER A 5 -74.73 19.80 5.59
CA SER A 5 -73.80 18.69 5.29
C SER A 5 -74.46 17.30 5.20
N ASP A 6 -75.70 17.17 5.68
CA ASP A 6 -76.50 15.96 5.56
C ASP A 6 -77.41 15.95 4.31
N GLY A 7 -77.30 16.95 3.43
CA GLY A 7 -78.11 17.09 2.22
C GLY A 7 -79.52 17.58 2.47
N LYS A 8 -79.79 18.35 3.54
CA LYS A 8 -81.15 18.76 3.92
C LYS A 8 -81.38 20.27 3.97
N PHE A 9 -82.47 20.71 3.35
CA PHE A 9 -83.04 22.05 3.50
C PHE A 9 -84.38 21.96 4.22
N PHE A 10 -84.69 22.93 5.08
CA PHE A 10 -85.95 22.96 5.83
C PHE A 10 -86.45 24.39 6.05
N ALA A 11 -87.76 24.62 5.86
CA ALA A 11 -88.44 25.88 6.10
C ALA A 11 -89.82 25.68 6.74
N ASP A 12 -90.00 26.18 7.96
CA ASP A 12 -91.26 26.18 8.72
C ASP A 12 -91.96 27.55 8.75
N PHE A 13 -91.38 28.55 8.06
CA PHE A 13 -91.88 29.93 7.94
C PHE A 13 -92.14 30.70 9.26
N ASN A 14 -91.81 30.14 10.42
CA ASN A 14 -92.05 30.75 11.73
C ASN A 14 -91.21 32.02 11.96
N SER A 15 -90.04 32.09 11.32
CA SER A 15 -89.13 33.23 11.37
C SER A 15 -89.27 34.17 10.15
N GLY A 16 -90.31 33.98 9.34
CA GLY A 16 -90.50 34.67 8.06
C GLY A 16 -90.08 33.82 6.86
N ILE A 17 -90.12 34.41 5.67
CA ILE A 17 -89.79 33.75 4.40
C ILE A 17 -88.25 33.66 4.27
N PRO A 18 -87.65 32.45 4.14
CA PRO A 18 -86.21 32.29 3.90
C PRO A 18 -85.77 32.98 2.61
N SER A 19 -84.50 33.39 2.54
CA SER A 19 -83.94 34.08 1.36
C SER A 19 -83.94 33.25 0.08
N GLU A 20 -83.99 31.93 0.22
CA GLU A 20 -84.04 30.93 -0.84
C GLU A 20 -85.43 30.91 -1.53
N PHE A 21 -86.45 31.48 -0.89
CA PHE A 21 -87.78 31.64 -1.48
C PHE A 21 -87.91 32.98 -2.20
N THR A 22 -88.31 32.91 -3.47
CA THR A 22 -88.77 34.05 -4.25
C THR A 22 -90.30 34.01 -4.35
N VAL A 23 -90.95 35.06 -3.83
CA VAL A 23 -92.42 35.20 -3.83
C VAL A 23 -92.84 36.60 -4.27
N ASP A 24 -94.07 36.74 -4.76
CA ASP A 24 -94.72 38.05 -4.87
C ASP A 24 -95.26 38.47 -3.49
N ALA A 25 -94.55 39.38 -2.82
CA ALA A 25 -94.91 39.85 -1.49
C ALA A 25 -96.28 40.56 -1.40
N ALA A 26 -96.89 40.93 -2.54
CA ALA A 26 -98.24 41.48 -2.56
C ALA A 26 -99.32 40.41 -2.35
N THR A 27 -99.07 39.17 -2.80
CA THR A 27 -100.06 38.07 -2.83
C THR A 27 -99.63 36.83 -2.07
N THR A 28 -98.39 36.77 -1.61
CA THR A 28 -97.83 35.64 -0.88
C THR A 28 -97.09 36.12 0.36
N ASN A 29 -97.52 35.70 1.54
CA ASN A 29 -96.91 36.12 2.81
C ASN A 29 -97.12 35.05 3.90
N THR A 30 -96.36 35.14 4.98
CA THR A 30 -96.54 34.27 6.14
C THR A 30 -97.79 34.67 6.92
N GLU A 31 -98.66 33.71 7.20
CA GLU A 31 -99.88 33.90 8.01
C GLU A 31 -99.96 32.81 9.09
N SER A 32 -100.59 33.14 10.23
CA SER A 32 -100.81 32.19 11.32
C SER A 32 -101.58 30.97 10.83
N VAL A 33 -101.17 29.77 11.26
CA VAL A 33 -101.80 28.50 10.85
C VAL A 33 -103.25 28.33 11.33
N GLN A 34 -103.73 29.13 12.28
CA GLN A 34 -105.10 29.06 12.82
C GLN A 34 -105.48 27.64 13.28
N ASN A 35 -106.64 27.11 12.87
CA ASN A 35 -107.08 25.78 13.32
C ASN A 35 -106.42 24.63 12.55
N PHE A 36 -105.49 24.92 11.62
CA PHE A 36 -104.56 23.91 11.12
C PHE A 36 -103.53 23.50 12.19
N ASP A 37 -103.33 24.30 13.24
CA ASP A 37 -102.35 24.01 14.30
C ASP A 37 -102.46 22.56 14.83
N GLY A 38 -101.34 21.85 14.80
CA GLY A 38 -101.25 20.46 15.23
C GLY A 38 -101.79 19.42 14.23
N LYS A 39 -102.25 19.81 13.03
CA LYS A 39 -102.57 18.88 11.94
C LYS A 39 -101.31 18.45 11.21
N GLY A 40 -101.13 17.16 11.02
CA GLY A 40 -99.96 16.59 10.37
C GLY A 40 -99.71 15.16 10.83
N THR A 41 -98.54 14.61 10.50
CA THR A 41 -98.15 13.26 10.91
C THR A 41 -96.90 13.27 11.79
N LYS A 42 -96.95 12.50 12.89
CA LYS A 42 -95.88 12.46 13.92
C LYS A 42 -95.51 13.88 14.39
N SER A 43 -94.26 14.29 14.18
CA SER A 43 -93.73 15.61 14.53
C SER A 43 -93.86 16.64 13.41
N ASN A 44 -94.20 16.24 12.18
CA ASN A 44 -94.43 17.14 11.05
C ASN A 44 -95.88 17.64 11.10
N VAL A 45 -96.12 18.75 11.78
CA VAL A 45 -97.45 19.36 11.93
C VAL A 45 -97.41 20.85 11.57
N PHE A 46 -98.52 21.38 11.08
CA PHE A 46 -98.69 22.82 10.94
C PHE A 46 -98.53 23.47 12.32
N SER A 47 -97.69 24.50 12.42
CA SER A 47 -97.50 25.22 13.69
C SER A 47 -97.00 26.64 13.44
N GLY A 48 -97.44 27.59 14.27
CA GLY A 48 -97.03 28.99 14.18
C GLY A 48 -97.53 29.67 12.90
N ASN A 49 -96.68 29.83 11.87
CA ASN A 49 -97.05 30.44 10.59
C ASN A 49 -96.77 29.52 9.39
N PHE A 50 -97.65 29.54 8.39
CA PHE A 50 -97.40 28.94 7.07
C PHE A 50 -97.19 30.00 6.00
N LEU A 51 -96.73 29.62 4.81
CA LEU A 51 -96.63 30.52 3.66
C LEU A 51 -97.90 30.41 2.79
N ARG A 52 -98.75 31.44 2.81
CA ARG A 52 -100.02 31.46 2.05
C ARG A 52 -99.90 32.25 0.76
N ASN A 53 -100.47 31.73 -0.32
CA ASN A 53 -100.59 32.39 -1.62
C ASN A 53 -102.08 32.62 -1.96
N VAL A 54 -102.43 33.87 -2.28
CA VAL A 54 -103.80 34.34 -2.60
C VAL A 54 -103.90 35.00 -3.98
N THR A 55 -103.00 34.64 -4.91
CA THR A 55 -102.87 35.33 -6.22
C THR A 55 -104.07 35.13 -7.15
N ASP A 56 -104.42 36.18 -7.92
CA ASP A 56 -105.38 36.19 -9.04
C ASP A 56 -104.76 35.75 -10.37
N GLY A 57 -105.33 34.69 -10.96
CA GLY A 57 -104.95 34.12 -12.24
C GLY A 57 -103.76 33.13 -12.23
N PRO A 58 -103.57 32.37 -13.32
CA PRO A 58 -102.57 31.31 -13.38
C PRO A 58 -101.14 31.90 -13.44
N GLY A 59 -100.30 31.53 -12.47
CA GLY A 59 -98.85 31.53 -12.70
C GLY A 59 -97.94 32.42 -11.83
N ASN A 60 -98.41 33.08 -10.76
CA ASN A 60 -97.44 33.57 -9.76
C ASN A 60 -96.98 32.42 -8.88
N LYS A 61 -95.73 32.04 -9.08
CA LYS A 61 -95.11 30.90 -8.44
C LYS A 61 -94.49 31.30 -7.11
N THR A 62 -94.80 30.55 -6.07
CA THR A 62 -93.93 30.49 -4.89
C THR A 62 -92.74 29.63 -5.29
N THR A 63 -91.54 30.20 -5.35
CA THR A 63 -90.36 29.51 -5.89
C THR A 63 -89.31 29.33 -4.81
N LEU A 64 -88.85 28.11 -4.57
CA LEU A 64 -87.64 27.80 -3.80
C LEU A 64 -86.48 27.55 -4.77
N THR A 65 -85.35 28.22 -4.56
CA THR A 65 -84.12 28.01 -5.34
C THR A 65 -82.96 27.64 -4.43
N LEU A 66 -82.37 26.48 -4.69
CA LEU A 66 -81.18 25.96 -4.01
C LEU A 66 -80.02 25.87 -5.02
N GLU A 67 -78.82 26.31 -4.64
CA GLU A 67 -77.63 26.36 -5.52
C GLU A 67 -76.40 25.75 -4.86
N ASN A 68 -75.43 25.21 -5.59
CA ASN A 68 -74.26 24.49 -5.03
C ASN A 68 -74.67 23.25 -4.23
N LEU A 69 -75.59 22.46 -4.77
CA LEU A 69 -75.96 21.16 -4.20
C LEU A 69 -74.77 20.19 -4.35
N PRO A 70 -74.42 19.42 -3.30
CA PRO A 70 -73.47 18.33 -3.44
C PRO A 70 -73.97 17.30 -4.46
N THR A 71 -73.08 16.52 -5.05
CA THR A 71 -73.44 15.42 -5.96
C THR A 71 -74.45 14.50 -5.30
N HIS A 72 -75.58 14.26 -5.97
CA HIS A 72 -76.68 13.43 -5.48
C HIS A 72 -77.41 12.80 -6.67
N THR A 73 -78.25 11.81 -6.40
CA THR A 73 -78.97 11.04 -7.42
C THR A 73 -80.44 11.39 -7.55
N SER A 74 -81.04 11.90 -6.48
CA SER A 74 -82.46 12.26 -6.42
C SER A 74 -82.77 13.18 -5.26
N VAL A 75 -83.96 13.77 -5.28
CA VAL A 75 -84.50 14.60 -4.19
C VAL A 75 -85.83 14.04 -3.69
N ASP A 76 -86.04 14.13 -2.38
CA ASP A 76 -87.37 14.00 -1.76
C ASP A 76 -87.87 15.40 -1.41
N LEU A 77 -89.16 15.65 -1.68
CA LEU A 77 -89.82 16.90 -1.32
C LEU A 77 -90.96 16.64 -0.32
N ASN A 78 -90.77 17.10 0.92
CA ASN A 78 -91.82 17.04 1.94
C ASN A 78 -92.38 18.43 2.18
N PHE A 79 -93.70 18.56 2.24
CA PHE A 79 -94.36 19.78 2.70
C PHE A 79 -95.77 19.46 3.15
N LEU A 80 -96.29 20.28 4.05
CA LEU A 80 -97.71 20.29 4.39
C LEU A 80 -98.43 21.26 3.46
N LEU A 81 -99.59 20.86 2.95
CA LEU A 81 -100.41 21.66 2.04
C LEU A 81 -101.78 21.92 2.65
N ALA A 82 -102.16 23.19 2.72
CA ALA A 82 -103.49 23.64 3.08
C ALA A 82 -104.20 24.16 1.84
N ILE A 83 -105.38 23.62 1.55
CA ILE A 83 -106.31 24.08 0.52
C ILE A 83 -107.41 24.85 1.22
N ILE A 84 -107.45 26.16 1.00
CA ILE A 84 -108.17 27.13 1.81
C ILE A 84 -109.22 27.87 0.96
N ASP A 85 -110.34 28.24 1.59
CA ASP A 85 -111.45 29.01 1.03
C ASP A 85 -112.40 28.16 0.16
N THR A 86 -112.60 28.42 -1.14
CA THR A 86 -113.58 27.69 -1.98
C THR A 86 -112.97 27.13 -3.26
N TRP A 87 -112.24 26.01 -3.18
CA TRP A 87 -111.75 25.30 -4.37
C TRP A 87 -112.88 24.45 -4.98
N ASP A 88 -113.31 24.84 -6.19
CA ASP A 88 -114.41 24.27 -6.96
C ASP A 88 -114.07 22.94 -7.65
N GLY A 89 -112.80 22.54 -7.74
CA GLY A 89 -112.41 21.24 -8.29
C GLY A 89 -112.72 21.11 -9.78
N ASP A 90 -113.46 20.08 -10.19
CA ASP A 90 -113.80 19.84 -11.61
C ASP A 90 -115.19 20.37 -12.03
N ILE A 91 -115.81 21.30 -11.27
CA ILE A 91 -117.17 21.77 -11.60
C ILE A 91 -117.20 22.42 -13.00
N PRO A 92 -118.03 21.97 -13.95
CA PRO A 92 -118.08 22.58 -15.27
C PRO A 92 -118.46 24.07 -15.24
N GLY A 93 -117.55 24.93 -15.69
CA GLY A 93 -117.73 26.39 -15.76
C GLY A 93 -117.35 27.16 -14.50
N PHE A 94 -116.94 26.46 -13.43
CA PHE A 94 -116.44 27.03 -12.18
C PHE A 94 -115.05 26.48 -11.81
N GLY A 95 -114.75 25.22 -12.13
CA GLY A 95 -113.41 24.66 -12.21
C GLY A 95 -112.77 24.82 -13.61
N ASN A 96 -111.58 24.28 -13.88
CA ASN A 96 -110.75 23.42 -13.04
C ASN A 96 -109.81 24.22 -12.15
N ASP A 97 -109.62 23.81 -10.90
CA ASP A 97 -108.66 24.43 -9.96
C ASP A 97 -107.49 23.49 -9.69
N PHE A 98 -106.40 23.67 -10.43
CA PHE A 98 -105.21 22.83 -10.30
C PHE A 98 -104.27 23.40 -9.25
N PHE A 99 -103.73 22.52 -8.41
CA PHE A 99 -102.50 22.78 -7.69
C PHE A 99 -101.35 22.12 -8.44
N ASN A 100 -100.29 22.89 -8.68
CA ASN A 100 -99.14 22.48 -9.47
C ASN A 100 -97.89 22.53 -8.59
N VAL A 101 -97.05 21.50 -8.73
CA VAL A 101 -95.68 21.49 -8.25
C VAL A 101 -94.76 21.13 -9.41
N THR A 102 -93.86 22.04 -9.77
CA THR A 102 -92.81 21.79 -10.74
C THR A 102 -91.45 21.74 -10.06
N ILE A 103 -90.57 20.87 -10.55
CA ILE A 103 -89.15 20.82 -10.18
C ILE A 103 -88.34 21.02 -11.45
N ASP A 104 -87.51 22.06 -11.47
CA ASP A 104 -86.75 22.53 -12.64
C ASP A 104 -87.61 22.67 -13.91
N GLY A 105 -88.83 23.16 -13.72
CA GLY A 105 -89.82 23.31 -14.78
C GLY A 105 -90.51 22.02 -15.23
N VAL A 106 -90.14 20.85 -14.69
CA VAL A 106 -90.83 19.58 -14.93
C VAL A 106 -92.01 19.45 -13.97
N SER A 107 -93.21 19.18 -14.49
CA SER A 107 -94.41 18.96 -13.67
C SER A 107 -94.31 17.65 -12.90
N ILE A 108 -94.19 17.74 -11.57
CA ILE A 108 -94.21 16.60 -10.65
C ILE A 108 -95.64 16.31 -10.20
N PHE A 109 -96.39 17.37 -9.88
CA PHE A 109 -97.78 17.26 -9.45
C PHE A 109 -98.63 18.27 -10.21
N LYS A 110 -99.75 17.83 -10.78
CA LYS A 110 -100.78 18.69 -11.37
C LYS A 110 -102.11 17.99 -11.25
N GLU A 111 -102.87 18.34 -10.24
CA GLU A 111 -104.18 17.73 -9.99
C GLU A 111 -105.17 18.81 -9.59
N THR A 112 -106.43 18.63 -9.95
CA THR A 112 -107.50 19.43 -9.37
C THR A 112 -107.72 19.01 -7.93
N LEU A 113 -108.06 19.99 -7.10
CA LEU A 113 -108.39 19.81 -5.69
C LEU A 113 -109.74 20.48 -5.42
N THR A 114 -110.53 19.90 -4.52
CA THR A 114 -111.76 20.53 -4.04
C THR A 114 -111.90 20.43 -2.54
N ASN A 115 -112.48 21.46 -1.98
CA ASN A 115 -112.84 21.53 -0.57
C ASN A 115 -114.38 21.70 -0.41
N ILE A 116 -115.13 21.38 -1.48
CA ILE A 116 -116.60 21.44 -1.58
C ILE A 116 -117.19 20.04 -1.74
N ASN A 117 -118.23 19.72 -0.96
CA ASN A 117 -118.76 18.35 -0.79
C ASN A 117 -119.47 17.74 -2.01
N PHE A 118 -119.72 18.51 -3.07
CA PHE A 118 -120.45 18.05 -4.27
C PHE A 118 -119.64 18.18 -5.56
N SER A 119 -118.36 18.55 -5.46
CA SER A 119 -117.43 18.54 -6.58
C SER A 119 -116.56 17.28 -6.57
N SER A 120 -116.05 16.90 -7.75
CA SER A 120 -114.95 15.94 -7.85
C SER A 120 -113.61 16.66 -7.94
N GLN A 121 -112.56 15.93 -7.61
CA GLN A 121 -111.18 16.33 -7.85
C GLN A 121 -110.45 15.17 -8.53
N SER A 122 -109.43 15.47 -9.32
CA SER A 122 -108.59 14.45 -9.96
C SER A 122 -107.62 13.83 -8.96
N TYR A 123 -107.18 14.58 -7.94
CA TYR A 123 -106.26 14.04 -6.94
C TYR A 123 -106.90 12.96 -6.06
N THR A 124 -106.31 11.77 -6.09
CA THR A 124 -106.64 10.67 -5.16
C THR A 124 -105.48 10.49 -4.17
N PRO A 125 -105.54 11.08 -2.96
CA PRO A 125 -104.41 11.05 -2.04
C PRO A 125 -104.08 9.62 -1.58
N ALA A 126 -102.79 9.30 -1.50
CA ALA A 126 -102.33 8.06 -0.88
C ALA A 126 -102.76 7.97 0.60
N THR A 127 -102.77 6.74 1.14
CA THR A 127 -103.18 6.50 2.54
C THR A 127 -102.37 7.36 3.50
N GLY A 128 -103.04 8.20 4.29
CA GLY A 128 -102.40 9.07 5.29
C GLY A 128 -102.00 10.45 4.79
N VAL A 129 -102.03 10.72 3.48
CA VAL A 129 -101.71 12.05 2.92
C VAL A 129 -102.78 13.07 3.28
N LYS A 130 -104.07 12.77 3.12
CA LYS A 130 -105.15 13.69 3.53
C LYS A 130 -105.35 13.63 5.04
N LEU A 131 -105.10 14.74 5.72
CA LEU A 131 -105.12 14.88 7.18
C LEU A 131 -106.52 15.20 7.73
N GLY A 132 -107.39 15.79 6.90
CA GLY A 132 -108.78 16.07 7.26
C GLY A 132 -109.42 17.17 6.41
N THR A 133 -110.73 17.36 6.61
CA THR A 133 -111.54 18.45 6.04
C THR A 133 -112.39 19.08 7.14
N ASP A 134 -112.23 20.38 7.40
CA ASP A 134 -113.00 21.14 8.42
C ASP A 134 -112.92 22.65 8.11
N ASN A 135 -113.58 23.50 8.88
CA ASN A 135 -113.43 24.95 8.79
C ASN A 135 -112.13 25.41 9.48
N PHE A 136 -110.98 25.07 8.88
CA PHE A 136 -109.67 25.29 9.50
C PHE A 136 -109.22 26.75 9.48
N PHE A 137 -109.65 27.51 8.49
CA PHE A 137 -109.34 28.92 8.29
C PHE A 137 -110.63 29.76 8.32
N SER A 138 -110.71 30.72 9.23
CA SER A 138 -111.93 31.53 9.37
C SER A 138 -112.00 32.65 8.32
N ASP A 139 -112.89 32.51 7.33
CA ASP A 139 -113.27 33.61 6.44
C ASP A 139 -114.11 34.67 7.19
N THR A 140 -113.73 35.93 7.08
CA THR A 140 -114.48 37.08 7.65
C THR A 140 -115.37 37.79 6.62
N SER A 141 -115.44 37.29 5.38
CA SER A 141 -116.19 37.89 4.26
C SER A 141 -117.52 37.21 3.89
N GLY A 142 -117.92 36.16 4.62
CA GLY A 142 -119.31 35.88 4.97
C GLY A 142 -120.29 35.50 3.84
N SER A 143 -119.82 34.96 2.71
CA SER A 143 -120.71 34.68 1.56
C SER A 143 -120.87 33.20 1.15
N TYR A 144 -120.08 32.24 1.65
CA TYR A 144 -120.19 30.82 1.24
C TYR A 144 -120.05 29.81 2.40
N PRO A 145 -121.17 29.37 3.02
CA PRO A 145 -121.16 28.50 4.21
C PRO A 145 -121.01 26.98 3.91
N THR A 146 -120.47 26.57 2.75
CA THR A 146 -120.47 25.15 2.32
C THR A 146 -119.10 24.53 1.98
N SER A 147 -118.00 25.27 2.07
CA SER A 147 -116.65 24.73 1.91
C SER A 147 -115.98 24.44 3.26
N ASN A 148 -115.27 23.31 3.33
CA ASN A 148 -114.42 22.95 4.46
C ASN A 148 -113.00 22.84 3.94
N ASP A 149 -112.08 23.68 4.40
CA ASP A 149 -110.66 23.60 4.09
C ASP A 149 -110.09 22.18 4.26
N SER A 150 -109.08 21.86 3.47
CA SER A 150 -108.44 20.54 3.49
C SER A 150 -106.96 20.66 3.81
N ALA A 151 -106.46 19.76 4.64
CA ALA A 151 -105.06 19.65 5.01
C ALA A 151 -104.46 18.36 4.44
N TYR A 152 -103.25 18.44 3.89
CA TYR A 152 -102.50 17.33 3.32
C TYR A 152 -101.05 17.32 3.84
N ASP A 153 -100.50 16.14 4.10
CA ASP A 153 -99.07 15.91 4.32
C ASP A 153 -98.49 15.31 3.04
N MET A 154 -98.02 16.20 2.15
CA MET A 154 -97.62 15.82 0.80
C MET A 154 -96.31 15.02 0.80
N GLY A 155 -95.50 15.08 1.85
CA GLY A 155 -94.32 14.22 2.00
C GLY A 155 -94.64 12.73 2.16
N LEU A 156 -95.89 12.37 2.46
CA LEU A 156 -96.34 10.97 2.47
C LEU A 156 -96.80 10.49 1.09
N ASP A 157 -96.92 11.37 0.10
CA ASP A 157 -97.30 10.97 -1.24
C ASP A 157 -96.05 10.46 -1.99
N PRO A 158 -96.04 9.21 -2.47
CA PRO A 158 -94.89 8.64 -3.17
C PRO A 158 -94.43 9.43 -4.40
N ILE A 159 -95.29 10.28 -4.97
CA ILE A 159 -94.93 11.13 -6.13
C ILE A 159 -93.82 12.13 -5.81
N PHE A 160 -93.65 12.50 -4.53
CA PHE A 160 -92.61 13.43 -4.10
C PHE A 160 -91.34 12.76 -3.55
N ASN A 161 -91.25 11.43 -3.64
CA ASN A 161 -90.09 10.67 -3.20
C ASN A 161 -89.23 10.23 -4.39
N ASN A 162 -87.92 10.24 -4.20
CA ASN A 162 -86.89 9.77 -5.12
C ASN A 162 -87.02 10.40 -6.53
N ILE A 163 -87.30 11.70 -6.59
CA ILE A 163 -87.41 12.45 -7.83
C ILE A 163 -86.01 12.55 -8.42
N VAL A 164 -85.79 11.95 -9.58
CA VAL A 164 -84.47 11.91 -10.23
C VAL A 164 -83.97 13.32 -10.50
N HIS A 165 -82.86 13.68 -9.88
CA HIS A 165 -82.24 15.00 -9.96
C HIS A 165 -80.76 14.88 -9.58
N THR A 166 -79.90 15.52 -10.36
CA THR A 166 -78.43 15.45 -10.21
C THR A 166 -77.75 16.80 -10.42
N ALA A 167 -78.51 17.86 -10.69
CA ALA A 167 -77.94 19.17 -10.97
C ALA A 167 -77.44 19.82 -9.67
N ASP A 168 -76.48 20.73 -9.80
CA ASP A 168 -75.94 21.53 -8.69
C ASP A 168 -76.90 22.66 -8.27
N THR A 169 -78.01 22.85 -8.98
CA THR A 169 -79.09 23.79 -8.64
C THR A 169 -80.44 23.09 -8.71
N LEU A 170 -81.36 23.39 -7.79
CA LEU A 170 -82.73 22.88 -7.76
C LEU A 170 -83.73 24.03 -7.61
N THR A 171 -84.72 24.08 -8.49
CA THR A 171 -85.82 25.05 -8.43
C THR A 171 -87.15 24.33 -8.24
N ILE A 172 -87.84 24.58 -7.13
CA ILE A 172 -89.16 24.02 -6.85
C ILE A 172 -90.18 25.15 -6.90
N GLU A 173 -91.26 24.97 -7.65
CA GLU A 173 -92.29 25.99 -7.81
C GLU A 173 -93.66 25.41 -7.45
N TRP A 174 -94.38 26.11 -6.57
CA TRP A 174 -95.78 25.83 -6.25
C TRP A 174 -96.66 26.95 -6.81
N PHE A 175 -97.73 26.58 -7.51
CA PHE A 175 -98.68 27.53 -8.05
C PHE A 175 -100.03 26.88 -8.34
N SER A 176 -101.07 27.71 -8.43
CA SER A 176 -102.39 27.30 -8.89
C SER A 176 -102.67 27.83 -10.30
N ASP A 177 -103.41 27.04 -11.08
CA ASP A 177 -103.86 27.43 -12.42
C ASP A 177 -105.19 26.76 -12.79
N GLY A 178 -105.72 27.14 -13.95
CA GLY A 178 -106.93 26.56 -14.53
C GLY A 178 -107.97 27.62 -14.88
N SER A 179 -108.98 27.22 -15.66
CA SER A 179 -110.02 28.15 -16.13
C SER A 179 -110.99 28.59 -15.04
N GLY A 180 -111.00 27.83 -13.93
CA GLY A 180 -111.86 28.06 -12.77
C GLY A 180 -111.22 28.85 -11.64
N TRP A 181 -109.89 29.02 -11.68
CA TRP A 181 -109.16 29.65 -10.58
C TRP A 181 -109.59 31.11 -10.35
N GLU A 182 -110.18 31.39 -9.19
CA GLU A 182 -110.75 32.68 -8.77
C GLU A 182 -110.04 33.29 -7.54
N GLY A 183 -108.77 32.94 -7.28
CA GLY A 183 -107.96 33.60 -6.23
C GLY A 183 -107.94 35.12 -6.40
N ASN A 184 -108.07 35.91 -5.32
CA ASN A 184 -107.99 37.38 -5.40
C ASN A 184 -107.74 38.00 -4.03
N LEU A 185 -106.89 39.03 -3.98
CA LEU A 185 -106.58 39.84 -2.79
C LEU A 185 -107.80 40.46 -2.10
N SER A 186 -108.87 40.72 -2.84
CA SER A 186 -110.01 41.53 -2.40
C SER A 186 -111.10 40.74 -1.68
N ASN A 187 -111.31 39.48 -2.06
CA ASN A 187 -112.33 38.60 -1.48
C ASN A 187 -111.78 37.23 -1.03
N ARG A 188 -110.52 36.91 -1.32
CA ARG A 188 -109.83 35.65 -0.95
C ARG A 188 -110.71 34.43 -1.20
N ASN A 189 -111.23 34.31 -2.42
CA ASN A 189 -112.14 33.24 -2.81
C ASN A 189 -111.46 31.87 -2.83
N GLU A 190 -110.23 31.82 -3.32
CA GLU A 190 -109.41 30.60 -3.35
C GLU A 190 -107.99 30.92 -2.93
N SER A 191 -107.43 30.07 -2.08
CA SER A 191 -106.02 30.17 -1.71
C SER A 191 -105.45 28.86 -1.24
N TRP A 192 -104.14 28.81 -1.15
CA TRP A 192 -103.44 27.67 -0.58
C TRP A 192 -102.27 28.14 0.27
N ALA A 193 -101.81 27.27 1.16
CA ALA A 193 -100.60 27.51 1.93
C ALA A 193 -99.74 26.26 2.00
N ILE A 194 -98.43 26.48 2.13
CA ILE A 194 -97.45 25.43 2.40
C ILE A 194 -96.73 25.69 3.73
N ASP A 195 -96.40 24.61 4.43
CA ASP A 195 -95.67 24.64 5.70
C ASP A 195 -94.68 23.46 5.77
N ASN A 196 -93.67 23.56 6.63
CA ASN A 196 -92.62 22.55 6.82
C ASN A 196 -92.04 21.99 5.50
N VAL A 197 -91.61 22.88 4.60
CA VAL A 197 -90.97 22.49 3.34
C VAL A 197 -89.59 21.90 3.65
N GLU A 198 -89.39 20.61 3.41
CA GLU A 198 -88.12 19.90 3.51
C GLU A 198 -87.70 19.38 2.14
N VAL A 199 -86.45 19.63 1.76
CA VAL A 199 -85.82 18.99 0.61
C VAL A 199 -84.69 18.11 1.13
N ILE A 200 -84.69 16.83 0.75
CA ILE A 200 -83.64 15.86 1.11
C ILE A 200 -82.94 15.41 -0.16
N LEU A 201 -81.62 15.55 -0.22
CA LEU A 201 -80.79 14.97 -1.27
C LEU A 201 -80.42 13.52 -0.93
N ASN A 202 -80.61 12.64 -1.90
CA ASN A 202 -80.33 11.21 -1.77
C ASN A 202 -79.10 10.81 -2.61
N GLY A 203 -78.36 9.79 -2.17
CA GLY A 203 -77.20 9.29 -2.90
C GLY A 203 -75.97 10.19 -2.85
N LEU A 204 -75.77 10.91 -1.73
CA LEU A 204 -74.54 11.66 -1.48
C LEU A 204 -73.34 10.72 -1.37
N ASP A 205 -72.25 11.08 -2.02
CA ASP A 205 -70.96 10.42 -1.82
C ASP A 205 -70.32 10.92 -0.52
N LYS A 206 -69.93 9.99 0.34
CA LYS A 206 -69.36 10.25 1.67
C LYS A 206 -68.13 9.39 1.94
N ASP A 207 -67.75 8.56 0.98
CA ASP A 207 -66.58 7.71 1.11
C ASP A 207 -65.37 8.54 0.67
N ALA A 208 -64.26 8.43 1.41
CA ALA A 208 -63.02 9.07 1.01
C ALA A 208 -62.32 8.23 -0.05
N PRO A 209 -61.61 8.85 -1.00
CA PRO A 209 -60.93 8.11 -2.07
C PRO A 209 -59.91 7.14 -1.46
N GLY A 210 -60.02 5.86 -1.80
CA GLY A 210 -59.13 4.80 -1.40
C GLY A 210 -58.10 4.46 -2.47
N LEU A 211 -57.02 3.79 -2.10
CA LEU A 211 -56.13 3.17 -3.09
C LEU A 211 -56.82 1.93 -3.68
N ILE A 212 -56.68 1.70 -5.00
CA ILE A 212 -57.24 0.48 -5.60
C ILE A 212 -56.68 -0.78 -4.92
N SER A 213 -57.52 -1.79 -4.70
CA SER A 213 -57.13 -3.05 -4.04
C SER A 213 -56.32 -4.00 -4.95
N THR A 214 -55.40 -3.46 -5.75
CA THR A 214 -54.50 -4.22 -6.62
C THR A 214 -53.05 -3.82 -6.39
N THR A 215 -52.10 -4.69 -6.74
CA THR A 215 -50.66 -4.41 -6.67
C THR A 215 -50.17 -3.27 -7.59
N LYS A 216 -51.09 -2.56 -8.28
CA LYS A 216 -50.81 -1.44 -9.19
C LYS A 216 -51.32 -0.10 -8.67
N ALA A 217 -51.71 0.00 -7.40
CA ALA A 217 -52.13 1.28 -6.83
C ALA A 217 -51.02 2.33 -6.84
N LEU A 218 -49.76 1.89 -6.78
CA LEU A 218 -48.59 2.75 -6.71
C LEU A 218 -47.61 2.38 -7.83
N SER A 219 -47.02 3.38 -8.48
CA SER A 219 -45.93 3.21 -9.45
C SER A 219 -44.85 4.25 -9.18
N PRO A 220 -43.59 3.88 -8.93
CA PRO A 220 -43.11 2.53 -8.70
C PRO A 220 -43.91 1.81 -7.61
N ALA A 221 -44.07 0.49 -7.76
CA ALA A 221 -44.77 -0.30 -6.75
C ALA A 221 -43.98 -0.31 -5.45
N ASP A 222 -44.67 -0.52 -4.34
CA ASP A 222 -44.03 -0.71 -3.04
C ASP A 222 -43.00 -1.85 -3.09
N ASP A 223 -41.89 -1.67 -2.36
CA ASP A 223 -40.70 -2.54 -2.34
C ASP A 223 -40.04 -2.77 -3.72
N SER A 224 -40.35 -1.96 -4.74
CA SER A 224 -39.74 -2.12 -6.05
C SER A 224 -38.24 -1.79 -6.01
N THR A 225 -37.46 -2.62 -6.70
CA THR A 225 -36.03 -2.39 -6.93
C THR A 225 -35.80 -2.05 -8.40
N ASN A 226 -34.65 -1.44 -8.69
CA ASN A 226 -34.28 -1.02 -10.05
C ASN A 226 -35.23 0.01 -10.67
N VAL A 227 -35.74 0.93 -9.86
CA VAL A 227 -36.54 2.05 -10.35
C VAL A 227 -35.67 3.02 -11.16
N PRO A 228 -36.09 3.42 -12.38
CA PRO A 228 -35.38 4.44 -13.15
C PRO A 228 -35.23 5.75 -12.37
N LYS A 229 -34.10 6.44 -12.52
CA LYS A 229 -33.82 7.68 -11.78
C LYS A 229 -34.75 8.84 -12.18
N ASP A 230 -35.31 8.78 -13.38
CA ASP A 230 -36.28 9.72 -13.95
C ASP A 230 -37.75 9.25 -13.77
N ALA A 231 -37.99 8.28 -12.88
CA ALA A 231 -39.32 7.73 -12.69
C ALA A 231 -40.30 8.77 -12.13
N SER A 232 -41.40 9.01 -12.85
CA SER A 232 -42.57 9.68 -12.27
C SER A 232 -43.26 8.78 -11.24
N LEU A 233 -43.85 9.38 -10.21
CA LEU A 233 -44.60 8.67 -9.17
C LEU A 233 -46.09 8.72 -9.49
N VAL A 234 -46.79 7.60 -9.42
CA VAL A 234 -48.20 7.47 -9.81
C VAL A 234 -48.99 6.80 -8.71
N ILE A 235 -50.12 7.39 -8.34
CA ILE A 235 -51.12 6.84 -7.42
C ILE A 235 -52.40 6.59 -8.20
N THR A 236 -53.02 5.42 -8.04
CA THR A 236 -54.33 5.09 -8.62
C THR A 236 -55.33 4.82 -7.51
N PHE A 237 -56.42 5.59 -7.52
CA PHE A 237 -57.52 5.54 -6.56
C PHE A 237 -58.68 4.69 -7.07
N ASP A 238 -59.54 4.24 -6.17
CA ASP A 238 -60.76 3.48 -6.49
C ASP A 238 -61.89 4.33 -7.07
N GLU A 239 -61.71 5.65 -7.10
CA GLU A 239 -62.61 6.64 -7.67
C GLU A 239 -61.87 7.86 -8.28
N ASP A 240 -62.60 8.72 -8.99
CA ASP A 240 -62.03 9.91 -9.62
C ASP A 240 -61.62 10.97 -8.58
N VAL A 241 -60.41 11.53 -8.73
CA VAL A 241 -59.81 12.44 -7.75
C VAL A 241 -59.31 13.74 -8.36
N ARG A 242 -59.07 14.74 -7.50
CA ARG A 242 -58.38 15.99 -7.84
C ARG A 242 -57.35 16.36 -6.76
N ALA A 243 -56.38 17.17 -7.15
CA ALA A 243 -55.46 17.76 -6.20
C ALA A 243 -56.14 18.85 -5.36
N ALA A 244 -55.79 18.90 -4.07
CA ALA A 244 -56.28 19.88 -3.11
C ALA A 244 -55.12 20.57 -2.38
N VAL A 245 -55.30 20.97 -1.12
CA VAL A 245 -54.30 21.71 -0.34
C VAL A 245 -53.49 20.74 0.50
N GLY A 246 -52.19 20.62 0.23
CA GLY A 246 -51.28 19.77 0.98
C GLY A 246 -49.98 19.53 0.23
N ASN A 247 -49.14 18.66 0.79
CA ASN A 247 -47.86 18.32 0.18
C ASN A 247 -47.70 16.81 -0.04
N ILE A 248 -46.93 16.49 -1.07
CA ILE A 248 -46.33 15.17 -1.30
C ILE A 248 -44.84 15.30 -1.01
N ILE A 249 -44.31 14.46 -0.13
CA ILE A 249 -42.94 14.54 0.38
C ILE A 249 -42.22 13.25 0.03
N ILE A 250 -41.12 13.36 -0.71
CA ILE A 250 -40.24 12.25 -1.01
C ILE A 250 -39.06 12.33 -0.07
N LYS A 251 -38.76 11.24 0.63
CA LYS A 251 -37.68 11.15 1.62
C LYS A 251 -36.72 10.03 1.26
N ASN A 252 -35.45 10.23 1.60
CA ASN A 252 -34.46 9.16 1.59
C ASN A 252 -34.80 8.15 2.70
N ALA A 253 -34.28 6.93 2.60
CA ALA A 253 -34.48 5.87 3.59
C ALA A 253 -34.03 6.25 5.02
N ASP A 254 -33.13 7.24 5.17
CA ASP A 254 -32.70 7.78 6.47
C ASP A 254 -33.68 8.81 7.08
N GLY A 255 -34.77 9.12 6.38
CA GLY A 255 -35.81 10.06 6.78
C GLY A 255 -35.55 11.53 6.40
N SER A 256 -34.40 11.84 5.79
CA SER A 256 -34.14 13.17 5.26
C SER A 256 -35.02 13.47 4.04
N ILE A 257 -35.43 14.72 3.87
CA ILE A 257 -36.27 15.13 2.73
C ILE A 257 -35.40 15.18 1.47
N PHE A 258 -35.78 14.39 0.47
CA PHE A 258 -35.25 14.49 -0.90
C PHE A 258 -35.96 15.60 -1.66
N GLU A 259 -37.29 15.60 -1.63
CA GLU A 259 -38.11 16.64 -2.27
C GLU A 259 -39.44 16.85 -1.56
N LYS A 260 -39.95 18.08 -1.60
CA LYS A 260 -41.30 18.44 -1.13
C LYS A 260 -42.06 19.14 -2.27
N ILE A 261 -43.22 18.59 -2.63
CA ILE A 261 -44.03 18.99 -3.78
C ILE A 261 -45.40 19.44 -3.27
N ASP A 262 -45.80 20.67 -3.63
CA ASP A 262 -47.17 21.16 -3.39
C ASP A 262 -48.15 20.39 -4.29
N ALA A 263 -49.20 19.81 -3.68
CA ALA A 263 -50.19 19.02 -4.40
C ALA A 263 -50.92 19.84 -5.49
N SER A 264 -51.05 21.15 -5.31
CA SER A 264 -51.67 22.05 -6.27
C SER A 264 -50.74 22.52 -7.40
N SER A 265 -49.47 22.08 -7.41
CA SER A 265 -48.50 22.47 -8.42
C SER A 265 -48.70 21.74 -9.76
N GLU A 266 -48.18 22.31 -10.85
CA GLU A 266 -48.23 21.71 -12.19
C GLU A 266 -47.51 20.35 -12.30
N ARG A 267 -46.70 20.00 -11.29
CA ARG A 267 -45.99 18.70 -11.20
C ARG A 267 -46.89 17.57 -10.70
N VAL A 268 -48.09 17.89 -10.21
CA VAL A 268 -49.08 16.92 -9.78
C VAL A 268 -50.27 17.03 -10.71
N THR A 269 -50.42 16.04 -11.58
CA THR A 269 -51.49 16.00 -12.57
C THR A 269 -52.49 14.92 -12.22
N THR A 270 -53.77 15.25 -12.28
CA THR A 270 -54.84 14.28 -12.05
C THR A 270 -55.58 13.98 -13.35
N ARG A 271 -55.87 12.70 -13.61
CA ARG A 271 -56.65 12.26 -14.75
C ARG A 271 -57.55 11.10 -14.35
N GLY A 272 -58.83 11.41 -14.15
CA GLY A 272 -59.79 10.47 -13.56
C GLY A 272 -59.32 10.06 -12.17
N ASN A 273 -59.18 8.76 -11.93
CA ASN A 273 -58.72 8.19 -10.68
C ASN A 273 -57.19 8.10 -10.52
N THR A 274 -56.40 8.68 -11.43
CA THR A 274 -54.94 8.58 -11.39
C THR A 274 -54.29 9.94 -11.11
N VAL A 275 -53.35 9.96 -10.17
CA VAL A 275 -52.49 11.09 -9.85
C VAL A 275 -51.08 10.77 -10.31
N THR A 276 -50.47 11.62 -11.13
CA THR A 276 -49.07 11.51 -11.55
C THR A 276 -48.30 12.69 -11.00
N ILE A 277 -47.16 12.39 -10.38
CA ILE A 277 -46.28 13.28 -9.65
C ILE A 277 -44.93 13.24 -10.34
N ASP A 278 -44.42 14.40 -10.71
CA ASP A 278 -43.18 14.56 -11.45
C ASP A 278 -42.14 15.27 -10.55
N PRO A 279 -41.20 14.53 -9.91
CA PRO A 279 -40.10 15.12 -9.16
C PRO A 279 -39.23 16.01 -10.07
N ILE A 280 -38.66 17.11 -9.55
CA ILE A 280 -37.80 17.97 -10.38
C ILE A 280 -36.37 17.44 -10.49
N ASN A 281 -35.93 16.67 -9.49
CA ASN A 281 -34.61 16.07 -9.47
C ASN A 281 -34.72 14.60 -9.79
N ASP A 282 -33.87 14.12 -10.70
CA ASP A 282 -33.63 12.70 -10.85
C ASP A 282 -33.16 12.11 -9.51
N PHE A 283 -33.66 10.92 -9.18
CA PHE A 283 -33.24 10.21 -7.99
C PHE A 283 -31.77 9.80 -8.06
N VAL A 284 -31.13 9.64 -6.89
CA VAL A 284 -29.75 9.15 -6.79
C VAL A 284 -29.75 7.64 -7.03
N ALA A 285 -28.74 7.12 -7.74
CA ALA A 285 -28.59 5.68 -8.01
C ALA A 285 -28.45 4.86 -6.71
N SER A 286 -28.86 3.58 -6.75
CA SER A 286 -28.75 2.63 -5.63
C SER A 286 -29.26 3.15 -4.28
N THR A 287 -30.26 4.03 -4.30
CA THR A 287 -30.74 4.75 -3.11
C THR A 287 -32.20 4.39 -2.82
N GLY A 288 -32.49 4.12 -1.56
CA GLY A 288 -33.85 3.86 -1.09
C GLY A 288 -34.61 5.16 -0.80
N TYR A 289 -35.84 5.23 -1.29
CA TYR A 289 -36.77 6.34 -1.09
C TYR A 289 -38.12 5.85 -0.57
N TYR A 290 -38.83 6.72 0.15
CA TYR A 290 -40.23 6.53 0.46
C TYR A 290 -41.03 7.82 0.29
N VAL A 291 -42.33 7.68 0.03
CA VAL A 291 -43.22 8.79 -0.32
C VAL A 291 -44.30 8.95 0.75
N GLU A 292 -44.40 10.16 1.29
CA GLU A 292 -45.49 10.58 2.17
C GLU A 292 -46.46 11.48 1.39
N VAL A 293 -47.75 11.27 1.58
CA VAL A 293 -48.83 12.12 1.03
C VAL A 293 -49.58 12.69 2.23
N GLU A 294 -49.57 14.00 2.41
CA GLU A 294 -50.31 14.63 3.51
C GLU A 294 -51.82 14.37 3.35
N SER A 295 -52.52 14.16 4.47
CA SER A 295 -53.99 14.04 4.46
C SER A 295 -54.60 15.33 3.89
N GLY A 296 -55.58 15.19 2.99
CA GLY A 296 -56.20 16.31 2.27
C GLY A 296 -55.40 16.86 1.09
N ALA A 297 -54.21 16.32 0.80
CA ALA A 297 -53.46 16.70 -0.42
C ALA A 297 -54.19 16.28 -1.71
N ILE A 298 -54.96 15.20 -1.64
CA ILE A 298 -55.82 14.67 -2.70
C ILE A 298 -57.23 14.51 -2.11
N GLU A 299 -58.25 14.86 -2.89
CA GLU A 299 -59.67 14.66 -2.54
C GLU A 299 -60.43 14.07 -3.74
N ASP A 300 -61.58 13.46 -3.49
CA ASP A 300 -62.49 13.04 -4.57
C ASP A 300 -63.21 14.25 -5.21
N LEU A 301 -64.11 14.00 -6.17
CA LEU A 301 -64.90 15.07 -6.77
C LEU A 301 -66.01 15.62 -5.86
N ALA A 302 -66.44 14.85 -4.85
CA ALA A 302 -67.43 15.24 -3.85
C ALA A 302 -66.85 16.09 -2.69
N GLY A 303 -65.52 16.19 -2.59
CA GLY A 303 -64.79 16.92 -1.56
C GLY A 303 -64.44 16.10 -0.31
N ASN A 304 -64.42 14.76 -0.38
CA ASN A 304 -63.91 13.93 0.71
C ASN A 304 -62.37 13.77 0.60
N ASP A 305 -61.66 14.04 1.70
CA ASP A 305 -60.20 14.03 1.75
C ASP A 305 -59.62 12.61 1.76
N PHE A 306 -58.57 12.37 0.95
CA PHE A 306 -57.72 11.20 1.13
C PHE A 306 -57.03 11.27 2.50
N LEU A 307 -57.01 10.14 3.21
CA LEU A 307 -56.36 10.02 4.52
C LEU A 307 -54.83 10.22 4.46
N GLY A 308 -54.24 10.13 3.27
CA GLY A 308 -52.81 10.29 3.04
C GLY A 308 -52.01 9.01 3.22
N ILE A 309 -50.70 9.12 2.99
CA ILE A 309 -49.70 8.07 3.22
C ILE A 309 -48.68 8.65 4.19
N SER A 310 -48.54 8.04 5.37
CA SER A 310 -47.64 8.55 6.43
C SER A 310 -46.66 7.50 6.96
N ASP A 311 -46.91 6.22 6.69
CA ASP A 311 -46.01 5.13 7.07
C ASP A 311 -44.96 4.93 5.96
N PRO A 312 -43.66 5.02 6.27
CA PRO A 312 -42.59 4.85 5.26
C PRO A 312 -42.57 3.47 4.60
N THR A 313 -43.31 2.49 5.13
CA THR A 313 -43.40 1.12 4.58
C THR A 313 -44.55 0.93 3.60
N VAL A 314 -45.34 1.97 3.31
CA VAL A 314 -46.52 1.85 2.41
C VAL A 314 -46.18 2.18 0.95
N TRP A 315 -45.24 3.09 0.73
CA TRP A 315 -44.78 3.44 -0.61
C TRP A 315 -43.28 3.71 -0.60
N ASN A 316 -42.50 2.64 -0.76
CA ASN A 316 -41.05 2.71 -0.81
C ASN A 316 -40.48 1.99 -2.04
N PHE A 317 -39.29 2.42 -2.47
CA PHE A 317 -38.59 1.83 -3.61
C PHE A 317 -37.08 2.10 -3.57
N ILE A 318 -36.32 1.30 -4.32
CA ILE A 318 -34.88 1.46 -4.52
C ILE A 318 -34.60 1.72 -5.99
N THR A 319 -33.87 2.80 -6.27
CA THR A 319 -33.44 3.15 -7.63
C THR A 319 -32.43 2.18 -8.20
N ALA A 320 -32.38 2.07 -9.52
CA ALA A 320 -31.37 1.31 -10.22
C ALA A 320 -29.96 1.82 -9.88
N ALA A 321 -29.00 0.91 -9.86
CA ALA A 321 -27.59 1.28 -9.88
C ALA A 321 -27.26 2.03 -11.19
N ASP A 322 -26.20 2.83 -11.16
CA ASP A 322 -25.62 3.32 -12.40
C ASP A 322 -25.09 2.13 -13.21
N PRO A 323 -25.19 2.14 -14.56
CA PRO A 323 -24.61 1.09 -15.38
C PRO A 323 -23.10 1.05 -15.12
N ASP A 324 -22.58 -0.15 -14.97
CA ASP A 324 -21.14 -0.34 -14.90
C ASP A 324 -20.52 0.06 -16.24
N THR A 325 -19.55 0.96 -16.18
CA THR A 325 -18.85 1.52 -17.34
C THR A 325 -17.34 1.38 -17.21
N THR A 326 -16.87 0.70 -16.17
CA THR A 326 -15.44 0.48 -15.94
C THR A 326 -15.04 -0.85 -16.55
N PRO A 327 -14.10 -0.87 -17.52
CA PRO A 327 -13.56 -2.13 -18.02
C PRO A 327 -12.80 -2.91 -16.95
N PRO A 328 -12.75 -4.25 -17.08
CA PRO A 328 -11.95 -5.08 -16.20
C PRO A 328 -10.45 -4.75 -16.36
N ALA A 329 -9.70 -4.78 -15.26
CA ALA A 329 -8.27 -4.51 -15.22
C ALA A 329 -7.50 -5.63 -14.49
N ILE A 330 -6.22 -5.82 -14.82
CA ILE A 330 -5.36 -6.82 -14.17
C ILE A 330 -5.25 -6.51 -12.66
N ASP A 331 -5.40 -7.55 -11.83
CA ASP A 331 -5.41 -7.46 -10.36
C ASP A 331 -4.01 -7.22 -9.77
N GLY A 332 -3.51 -5.99 -9.92
CA GLY A 332 -2.24 -5.55 -9.37
C GLY A 332 -1.00 -6.22 -9.99
N ILE A 333 0.15 -6.10 -9.32
CA ILE A 333 1.45 -6.60 -9.82
C ILE A 333 1.54 -8.14 -9.88
N ASN A 334 0.65 -8.84 -9.16
CA ASN A 334 0.61 -10.30 -9.13
C ASN A 334 -0.54 -10.89 -9.96
N GLY A 335 -1.23 -10.06 -10.75
CA GLY A 335 -2.36 -10.50 -11.57
C GLY A 335 -1.94 -11.33 -12.80
N LEU A 336 -0.64 -11.51 -13.04
CA LEU A 336 -0.10 -12.31 -14.14
C LEU A 336 0.71 -13.48 -13.59
N SER A 337 0.51 -14.67 -14.16
CA SER A 337 1.33 -15.85 -13.89
C SER A 337 1.68 -16.55 -15.21
N PRO A 338 2.95 -16.75 -15.55
CA PRO A 338 4.13 -16.25 -14.85
C PRO A 338 4.08 -14.73 -14.67
N ALA A 339 4.62 -14.23 -13.56
CA ALA A 339 4.70 -12.80 -13.32
C ALA A 339 5.55 -12.13 -14.40
N ASP A 340 5.29 -10.85 -14.65
CA ASP A 340 6.13 -10.06 -15.55
C ASP A 340 7.60 -10.06 -15.10
N ASP A 341 8.52 -10.07 -16.05
CA ASP A 341 9.97 -10.21 -15.89
C ASP A 341 10.42 -11.48 -15.13
N SER A 342 9.55 -12.48 -14.94
CA SER A 342 9.94 -13.71 -14.26
C SER A 342 10.98 -14.50 -15.05
N THR A 343 11.99 -15.00 -14.35
CA THR A 343 12.98 -15.94 -14.89
C THR A 343 12.69 -17.36 -14.42
N ASP A 344 13.28 -18.34 -15.09
CA ASP A 344 13.18 -19.76 -14.74
C ASP A 344 11.75 -20.32 -14.74
N VAL A 345 10.90 -19.79 -15.63
CA VAL A 345 9.54 -20.30 -15.82
C VAL A 345 9.57 -21.73 -16.35
N PRO A 346 8.82 -22.67 -15.74
CA PRO A 346 8.70 -24.03 -16.27
C PRO A 346 8.23 -24.03 -17.73
N LYS A 347 8.87 -24.84 -18.58
CA LYS A 347 8.52 -24.91 -20.01
C LYS A 347 7.09 -25.34 -20.29
N ASN A 348 6.45 -26.04 -19.35
CA ASN A 348 5.06 -26.47 -19.41
C ASN A 348 4.11 -25.56 -18.61
N ALA A 349 4.52 -24.33 -18.30
CA ALA A 349 3.71 -23.40 -17.54
C ALA A 349 2.44 -22.99 -18.31
N ASN A 350 1.31 -23.02 -17.61
CA ASN A 350 0.12 -22.32 -18.06
C ASN A 350 0.30 -20.81 -17.85
N LEU A 351 -0.40 -20.02 -18.66
CA LEU A 351 -0.47 -18.58 -18.50
C LEU A 351 -1.80 -18.21 -17.83
N THR A 352 -1.77 -17.30 -16.86
CA THR A 352 -2.94 -16.90 -16.10
C THR A 352 -2.99 -15.39 -15.95
N ILE A 353 -4.18 -14.82 -16.12
CA ILE A 353 -4.50 -13.41 -15.86
C ILE A 353 -5.63 -13.36 -14.84
N ALA A 354 -5.41 -12.71 -13.69
CA ALA A 354 -6.42 -12.39 -12.71
C ALA A 354 -6.86 -10.93 -12.88
N PHE A 355 -8.17 -10.68 -12.85
CA PHE A 355 -8.78 -9.38 -12.99
C PHE A 355 -9.38 -8.89 -11.65
N ASN A 356 -9.51 -7.58 -11.50
CA ASN A 356 -10.10 -6.92 -10.33
C ASN A 356 -11.63 -7.12 -10.21
N GLU A 357 -12.25 -7.77 -11.20
CA GLU A 357 -13.69 -8.05 -11.27
C GLU A 357 -13.99 -9.31 -12.10
N ASN A 358 -15.22 -9.81 -12.04
CA ASN A 358 -15.63 -11.00 -12.78
C ASN A 358 -15.72 -10.73 -14.27
N ILE A 359 -15.23 -11.66 -15.07
CA ILE A 359 -15.07 -11.50 -16.52
C ILE A 359 -15.74 -12.64 -17.31
N ARG A 360 -15.85 -12.45 -18.62
CA ARG A 360 -16.20 -13.48 -19.59
C ARG A 360 -15.41 -13.29 -20.89
N ALA A 361 -15.39 -14.32 -21.72
CA ALA A 361 -14.75 -14.24 -23.03
C ALA A 361 -15.56 -13.33 -23.96
N GLY A 362 -14.88 -12.39 -24.61
CA GLY A 362 -15.40 -11.57 -25.70
C GLY A 362 -15.02 -12.15 -27.07
N THR A 363 -14.42 -11.32 -27.92
CA THR A 363 -13.93 -11.72 -29.25
C THR A 363 -12.51 -11.26 -29.46
N GLY A 364 -11.58 -12.20 -29.66
CA GLY A 364 -10.18 -11.88 -29.91
C GLY A 364 -9.25 -13.05 -29.62
N ASN A 365 -7.96 -12.78 -29.72
CA ASN A 365 -6.91 -13.77 -29.51
C ASN A 365 -5.94 -13.35 -28.40
N ILE A 366 -5.32 -14.35 -27.80
CA ILE A 366 -4.08 -14.25 -27.03
C ILE A 366 -2.94 -14.70 -27.95
N ILE A 367 -1.87 -13.91 -28.01
CA ILE A 367 -0.75 -14.13 -28.91
C ILE A 367 0.53 -14.24 -28.09
N ILE A 368 1.20 -15.38 -28.19
CA ILE A 368 2.48 -15.63 -27.55
C ILE A 368 3.57 -15.39 -28.59
N LYS A 369 4.56 -14.57 -28.25
CA LYS A 369 5.69 -14.24 -29.12
C LYS A 369 7.01 -14.44 -28.39
N THR A 370 8.08 -14.69 -29.14
CA THR A 370 9.44 -14.57 -28.62
C THR A 370 9.85 -13.10 -28.51
N ALA A 371 10.90 -12.78 -27.76
CA ALA A 371 11.43 -11.41 -27.64
C ALA A 371 11.80 -10.74 -28.99
N ASP A 372 12.15 -11.53 -30.02
CA ASP A 372 12.41 -11.02 -31.37
C ASP A 372 11.13 -10.66 -32.16
N GLY A 373 9.96 -10.93 -31.57
CA GLY A 373 8.64 -10.66 -32.15
C GLY A 373 8.09 -11.80 -33.02
N ASP A 374 8.79 -12.94 -33.10
CA ASP A 374 8.29 -14.11 -33.82
C ASP A 374 7.11 -14.72 -33.06
N VAL A 375 5.99 -14.91 -33.77
CA VAL A 375 4.79 -15.55 -33.23
C VAL A 375 5.04 -17.03 -32.98
N VAL A 376 4.85 -17.42 -31.73
CA VAL A 376 4.95 -18.80 -31.24
C VAL A 376 3.59 -19.47 -31.36
N GLU A 377 2.56 -18.79 -30.87
CA GLU A 377 1.19 -19.31 -30.88
C GLU A 377 0.16 -18.18 -30.88
N ILE A 378 -0.99 -18.44 -31.51
CA ILE A 378 -2.21 -17.62 -31.45
C ILE A 378 -3.32 -18.51 -30.90
N ILE A 379 -4.00 -18.04 -29.85
CA ILE A 379 -5.03 -18.77 -29.12
C ILE A 379 -6.29 -17.92 -29.11
N ASP A 380 -7.37 -18.39 -29.75
CA ASP A 380 -8.68 -17.75 -29.66
C ASP A 380 -9.18 -17.80 -28.20
N ILE A 381 -9.68 -16.69 -27.66
CA ILE A 381 -10.17 -16.63 -26.27
C ILE A 381 -11.32 -17.62 -25.99
N ASN A 382 -12.05 -18.05 -27.02
CA ASN A 382 -13.13 -19.04 -26.92
C ASN A 382 -12.67 -20.49 -27.16
N SER A 383 -11.36 -20.74 -27.25
CA SER A 383 -10.80 -22.08 -27.40
C SER A 383 -10.98 -22.92 -26.13
N ASP A 384 -11.08 -24.25 -26.27
CA ASP A 384 -11.09 -25.21 -25.15
C ASP A 384 -9.79 -25.18 -24.29
N ARG A 385 -8.77 -24.43 -24.73
CA ARG A 385 -7.50 -24.19 -24.01
C ARG A 385 -7.52 -22.97 -23.10
N VAL A 386 -8.60 -22.19 -23.16
CA VAL A 386 -8.82 -21.04 -22.29
C VAL A 386 -9.96 -21.39 -21.35
N THR A 387 -9.69 -21.34 -20.05
CA THR A 387 -10.70 -21.51 -19.02
C THR A 387 -10.85 -20.21 -18.24
N ILE A 388 -12.08 -19.74 -18.11
CA ILE A 388 -12.42 -18.58 -17.30
C ILE A 388 -13.15 -19.09 -16.05
N ASP A 389 -12.61 -18.78 -14.88
CA ASP A 389 -13.22 -19.06 -13.58
C ASP A 389 -13.33 -17.73 -12.81
N ASP A 390 -14.57 -17.25 -12.65
CA ASP A 390 -14.92 -15.93 -12.12
C ASP A 390 -14.12 -14.77 -12.73
N ASN A 391 -13.04 -14.34 -12.08
CA ASN A 391 -12.19 -13.21 -12.48
C ASN A 391 -10.84 -13.65 -13.07
N THR A 392 -10.62 -14.94 -13.29
CA THR A 392 -9.32 -15.48 -13.68
C THR A 392 -9.39 -16.21 -15.02
N VAL A 393 -8.55 -15.81 -15.96
CA VAL A 393 -8.32 -16.48 -17.25
C VAL A 393 -7.11 -17.39 -17.09
N THR A 394 -7.24 -18.68 -17.40
CA THR A 394 -6.11 -19.63 -17.52
C THR A 394 -6.01 -20.11 -18.96
N ILE A 395 -4.79 -20.15 -19.47
CA ILE A 395 -4.45 -20.38 -20.87
C ILE A 395 -3.41 -21.50 -20.88
N ASP A 396 -3.71 -22.55 -21.64
CA ASP A 396 -2.87 -23.74 -21.80
C ASP A 396 -2.25 -23.76 -23.23
N PRO A 397 -0.98 -23.34 -23.41
CA PRO A 397 -0.30 -23.41 -24.71
C PRO A 397 -0.19 -24.86 -25.22
N ILE A 398 -0.23 -25.08 -26.54
CA ILE A 398 -0.27 -26.46 -27.08
C ILE A 398 1.06 -27.22 -26.94
N ASN A 399 2.16 -26.49 -27.03
CA ASN A 399 3.51 -27.03 -26.91
C ASN A 399 4.18 -26.39 -25.71
N ASP A 400 4.99 -27.18 -25.01
CA ASP A 400 5.94 -26.64 -24.05
C ASP A 400 6.83 -25.59 -24.73
N PHE A 401 7.12 -24.51 -24.00
CA PHE A 401 8.03 -23.47 -24.43
C PHE A 401 9.47 -24.01 -24.61
N ASN A 402 10.24 -23.40 -25.50
CA ASN A 402 11.69 -23.69 -25.62
C ASN A 402 12.43 -23.24 -24.35
N ALA A 403 13.53 -23.92 -24.02
CA ALA A 403 14.39 -23.57 -22.88
C ALA A 403 15.11 -22.22 -23.08
N SER A 404 15.42 -21.53 -21.98
CA SER A 404 16.19 -20.27 -21.96
C SER A 404 15.72 -19.23 -22.97
N THR A 405 14.40 -19.17 -23.22
CA THR A 405 13.83 -18.31 -24.25
C THR A 405 12.95 -17.26 -23.60
N ASN A 406 13.13 -16.01 -24.03
CA ASN A 406 12.29 -14.90 -23.59
C ASN A 406 11.02 -14.83 -24.45
N TYR A 407 9.86 -14.84 -23.80
CA TYR A 407 8.54 -14.72 -24.39
C TYR A 407 7.81 -13.49 -23.85
N TYR A 408 6.94 -12.93 -24.67
CA TYR A 408 5.93 -11.97 -24.21
C TYR A 408 4.55 -12.34 -24.76
N VAL A 409 3.51 -11.91 -24.04
CA VAL A 409 2.12 -12.25 -24.32
C VAL A 409 1.34 -10.99 -24.66
N GLU A 410 0.72 -10.97 -25.83
CA GLU A 410 -0.25 -9.96 -26.22
C GLU A 410 -1.66 -10.53 -26.03
N VAL A 411 -2.59 -9.67 -25.59
CA VAL A 411 -4.01 -9.96 -25.51
C VAL A 411 -4.72 -8.92 -26.35
N GLU A 412 -5.45 -9.32 -27.38
CA GLU A 412 -6.16 -8.38 -28.23
C GLU A 412 -7.23 -7.62 -27.42
N ASN A 413 -7.46 -6.35 -27.77
CA ASN A 413 -8.59 -5.58 -27.28
C ASN A 413 -9.90 -6.34 -27.56
N GLU A 414 -10.89 -6.27 -26.65
CA GLU A 414 -12.18 -6.99 -26.73
C GLU A 414 -12.08 -8.52 -26.55
N ALA A 415 -10.89 -9.09 -26.38
CA ALA A 415 -10.78 -10.53 -26.10
C ALA A 415 -11.48 -10.90 -24.79
N ILE A 416 -11.44 -10.03 -23.79
CA ILE A 416 -12.04 -10.24 -22.46
C ILE A 416 -12.95 -9.05 -22.17
N GLU A 417 -14.13 -9.30 -21.63
CA GLU A 417 -15.07 -8.25 -21.18
C GLU A 417 -15.59 -8.60 -19.78
N ASP A 418 -16.06 -7.60 -19.04
CA ASP A 418 -16.79 -7.85 -17.78
C ASP A 418 -18.20 -8.40 -18.04
N LEU A 419 -18.96 -8.66 -16.98
CA LEU A 419 -20.34 -9.13 -17.10
C LEU A 419 -21.32 -8.04 -17.59
N ALA A 420 -20.96 -6.77 -17.47
CA ALA A 420 -21.73 -5.62 -17.95
C ALA A 420 -21.49 -5.30 -19.44
N GLY A 421 -20.46 -5.89 -20.06
CA GLY A 421 -20.06 -5.72 -21.45
C GLY A 421 -19.04 -4.62 -21.70
N ASN A 422 -18.22 -4.24 -20.71
CA ASN A 422 -17.07 -3.36 -20.94
C ASN A 422 -15.82 -4.17 -21.31
N ASP A 423 -15.16 -3.80 -22.41
CA ASP A 423 -14.03 -4.55 -22.98
C ASP A 423 -12.70 -4.22 -22.28
N PHE A 424 -11.94 -5.25 -21.88
CA PHE A 424 -10.54 -5.12 -21.51
C PHE A 424 -9.75 -4.53 -22.69
N LEU A 425 -8.91 -3.53 -22.40
CA LEU A 425 -8.10 -2.83 -23.40
C LEU A 425 -7.05 -3.72 -24.09
N GLY A 426 -6.79 -4.89 -23.51
CA GLY A 426 -5.78 -5.83 -24.00
C GLY A 426 -4.38 -5.52 -23.48
N ILE A 427 -3.43 -6.38 -23.86
CA ILE A 427 -2.00 -6.23 -23.62
C ILE A 427 -1.34 -6.13 -24.99
N SER A 428 -0.70 -4.99 -25.29
CA SER A 428 -0.07 -4.74 -26.61
C SER A 428 1.39 -4.33 -26.51
N ASP A 429 1.85 -3.93 -25.33
CA ASP A 429 3.25 -3.58 -25.08
C ASP A 429 3.99 -4.86 -24.64
N PRO A 430 5.06 -5.27 -25.36
CA PRO A 430 5.83 -6.47 -25.02
C PRO A 430 6.48 -6.42 -23.64
N THR A 431 6.55 -5.26 -22.97
CA THR A 431 7.13 -5.13 -21.62
C THR A 431 6.09 -5.22 -20.50
N VAL A 432 4.84 -5.57 -20.79
CA VAL A 432 3.76 -5.65 -19.77
C VAL A 432 3.55 -7.07 -19.26
N TRP A 433 3.77 -8.07 -20.12
CA TRP A 433 3.74 -9.46 -19.71
C TRP A 433 4.78 -10.26 -20.48
N ASN A 434 5.97 -10.32 -19.89
CA ASN A 434 7.09 -11.07 -20.44
C ASN A 434 7.75 -11.98 -19.39
N PHE A 435 8.38 -13.06 -19.85
CA PHE A 435 9.05 -14.01 -18.98
C PHE A 435 10.12 -14.82 -19.72
N ILE A 436 11.08 -15.36 -18.97
CA ILE A 436 12.15 -16.22 -19.47
C ILE A 436 11.94 -17.63 -18.92
N THR A 437 11.91 -18.61 -19.82
CA THR A 437 11.77 -20.02 -19.46
C THR A 437 13.07 -20.60 -18.92
N ALA A 438 12.95 -21.55 -18.01
CA ALA A 438 14.08 -22.27 -17.43
C ALA A 438 14.96 -22.89 -18.51
N ALA A 439 16.27 -22.94 -18.23
CA ALA A 439 17.21 -23.73 -19.01
C ALA A 439 16.85 -25.23 -18.94
N ASP A 440 17.35 -26.01 -19.89
CA ASP A 440 17.36 -27.46 -19.72
C ASP A 440 18.26 -27.83 -18.52
N PRO A 441 17.88 -28.84 -17.71
CA PRO A 441 18.72 -29.27 -16.61
C PRO A 441 20.09 -29.69 -17.14
N ASP A 442 21.14 -29.23 -16.48
CA ASP A 442 22.49 -29.67 -16.80
C ASP A 442 22.62 -31.17 -16.52
N THR A 443 23.00 -31.92 -17.55
CA THR A 443 23.19 -33.37 -17.49
C THR A 443 24.59 -33.77 -17.93
N THR A 444 25.46 -32.79 -18.18
CA THR A 444 26.85 -33.02 -18.56
C THR A 444 27.70 -33.03 -17.30
N PRO A 445 28.35 -34.15 -16.96
CA PRO A 445 29.27 -34.14 -15.83
C PRO A 445 30.51 -33.28 -16.10
N PRO A 446 31.13 -32.74 -15.04
CA PRO A 446 32.32 -31.92 -15.17
C PRO A 446 33.46 -32.77 -15.71
N VAL A 447 34.28 -32.20 -16.60
CA VAL A 447 35.47 -32.81 -17.18
C VAL A 447 36.69 -31.91 -16.96
N ILE A 448 37.87 -32.53 -16.84
CA ILE A 448 39.13 -31.80 -16.73
C ILE A 448 39.31 -30.88 -17.94
N ASP A 449 39.66 -29.62 -17.72
CA ASP A 449 39.79 -28.57 -18.74
C ASP A 449 41.04 -28.77 -19.62
N GLY A 450 40.91 -29.71 -20.56
CA GLY A 450 41.92 -30.00 -21.57
C GLY A 450 43.25 -30.53 -21.00
N ILE A 451 44.32 -30.40 -21.79
CA ILE A 451 45.66 -30.93 -21.46
C ILE A 451 46.36 -30.16 -20.32
N ASN A 452 45.87 -28.96 -19.99
CA ASN A 452 46.45 -28.11 -18.94
C ASN A 452 45.60 -28.07 -17.67
N GLY A 453 44.49 -28.82 -17.62
CA GLY A 453 43.59 -28.86 -16.46
C GLY A 453 44.16 -29.61 -15.26
N LEU A 454 45.41 -30.06 -15.31
CA LEU A 454 46.11 -30.71 -14.20
C LEU A 454 47.42 -29.97 -13.91
N SER A 455 47.67 -29.70 -12.64
CA SER A 455 48.95 -29.17 -12.15
C SER A 455 49.39 -29.97 -10.92
N PRO A 456 50.56 -30.63 -10.92
CA PRO A 456 51.47 -30.75 -12.05
C PRO A 456 50.80 -31.40 -13.26
N ALA A 457 51.18 -30.98 -14.46
CA ALA A 457 50.65 -31.56 -15.69
C ALA A 457 50.97 -33.07 -15.76
N ASP A 458 50.11 -33.83 -16.44
CA ASP A 458 50.35 -35.24 -16.68
C ASP A 458 51.69 -35.46 -17.42
N ASP A 459 52.38 -36.56 -17.07
CA ASP A 459 53.75 -36.89 -17.47
C ASP A 459 54.82 -35.83 -17.13
N SER A 460 54.51 -34.83 -16.30
CA SER A 460 55.49 -33.81 -15.94
C SER A 460 56.67 -34.42 -15.18
N THR A 461 57.88 -33.97 -15.55
CA THR A 461 59.11 -34.25 -14.82
C THR A 461 59.56 -32.97 -14.13
N ASP A 462 60.38 -33.10 -13.10
CA ASP A 462 60.93 -31.96 -12.35
C ASP A 462 59.90 -31.19 -11.51
N VAL A 463 58.89 -31.90 -11.00
CA VAL A 463 57.90 -31.33 -10.07
C VAL A 463 58.53 -31.08 -8.68
N PRO A 464 58.36 -29.88 -8.07
CA PRO A 464 58.82 -29.62 -6.72
C PRO A 464 58.25 -30.60 -5.69
N LYS A 465 59.02 -30.96 -4.66
CA LYS A 465 58.55 -31.91 -3.64
C LYS A 465 57.38 -31.38 -2.80
N ASN A 466 57.26 -30.06 -2.64
CA ASN A 466 56.18 -29.38 -1.95
C ASN A 466 55.05 -28.95 -2.90
N ALA A 467 54.97 -29.55 -4.09
CA ALA A 467 53.94 -29.18 -5.06
C ALA A 467 52.54 -29.54 -4.53
N ASN A 468 51.67 -28.54 -4.48
CA ASN A 468 50.23 -28.77 -4.41
C ASN A 468 49.72 -29.38 -5.71
N LEU A 469 48.64 -30.14 -5.62
CA LEU A 469 47.95 -30.69 -6.77
C LEU A 469 46.74 -29.81 -7.10
N THR A 470 46.45 -29.59 -8.37
CA THR A 470 45.35 -28.77 -8.82
C THR A 470 44.70 -29.37 -10.04
N ILE A 471 43.37 -29.35 -10.06
CA ILE A 471 42.54 -29.80 -11.17
C ILE A 471 41.66 -28.61 -11.56
N ALA A 472 41.68 -28.21 -12.83
CA ALA A 472 40.71 -27.29 -13.39
C ALA A 472 39.70 -28.07 -14.24
N PHE A 473 38.42 -27.75 -14.06
CA PHE A 473 37.31 -28.32 -14.80
C PHE A 473 36.75 -27.31 -15.81
N ASN A 474 36.05 -27.81 -16.83
CA ASN A 474 35.37 -26.98 -17.83
C ASN A 474 34.15 -26.21 -17.28
N GLU A 475 33.79 -26.44 -16.03
CA GLU A 475 32.62 -25.90 -15.34
C GLU A 475 32.83 -25.93 -13.82
N ASN A 476 32.01 -25.19 -13.08
CA ASN A 476 32.13 -25.09 -11.62
C ASN A 476 31.78 -26.41 -10.94
N VAL A 477 32.55 -26.76 -9.92
CA VAL A 477 32.44 -28.04 -9.21
C VAL A 477 32.27 -27.83 -7.71
N ARG A 478 31.87 -28.90 -7.01
CA ARG A 478 31.84 -29.01 -5.56
C ARG A 478 32.26 -30.40 -5.09
N ALA A 479 32.52 -30.53 -3.80
CA ALA A 479 32.84 -31.81 -3.19
C ALA A 479 31.58 -32.70 -3.14
N GLY A 480 31.71 -33.91 -3.65
CA GLY A 480 30.73 -34.99 -3.51
C GLY A 480 31.13 -35.93 -2.38
N THR A 481 31.18 -37.23 -2.67
CA THR A 481 31.61 -38.26 -1.72
C THR A 481 32.67 -39.16 -2.32
N GLY A 482 33.85 -39.21 -1.72
CA GLY A 482 34.94 -40.07 -2.16
C GLY A 482 36.31 -39.56 -1.73
N ASN A 483 37.34 -40.26 -2.17
CA ASN A 483 38.73 -39.96 -1.83
C ASN A 483 39.58 -39.63 -3.05
N ILE A 484 40.61 -38.83 -2.80
CA ILE A 484 41.78 -38.66 -3.66
C ILE A 484 42.90 -39.54 -3.10
N ILE A 485 43.54 -40.34 -3.95
CA ILE A 485 44.54 -41.33 -3.55
C ILE A 485 45.82 -41.06 -4.31
N ILE A 486 46.90 -40.76 -3.59
CA ILE A 486 48.22 -40.55 -4.18
C ILE A 486 49.06 -41.81 -3.99
N LYS A 487 49.66 -42.30 -5.07
CA LYS A 487 50.45 -43.54 -5.09
C LYS A 487 51.82 -43.32 -5.74
N THR A 488 52.81 -44.11 -5.33
CA THR A 488 54.08 -44.22 -6.07
C THR A 488 53.86 -45.00 -7.38
N ALA A 489 54.78 -44.90 -8.34
CA ALA A 489 54.72 -45.66 -9.59
C ALA A 489 54.70 -47.19 -9.41
N ASP A 490 55.20 -47.72 -8.29
CA ASP A 490 55.13 -49.14 -7.96
C ASP A 490 53.75 -49.56 -7.41
N GLY A 491 52.86 -48.58 -7.15
CA GLY A 491 51.49 -48.78 -6.69
C GLY A 491 51.32 -48.72 -5.17
N ASP A 492 52.37 -48.32 -4.43
CA ASP A 492 52.26 -48.13 -2.98
C ASP A 492 51.47 -46.85 -2.69
N VAL A 493 50.48 -46.95 -1.80
CA VAL A 493 49.70 -45.80 -1.35
C VAL A 493 50.57 -44.91 -0.47
N VAL A 494 50.70 -43.65 -0.88
CA VAL A 494 51.41 -42.58 -0.16
C VAL A 494 50.43 -41.89 0.77
N GLU A 495 49.26 -41.53 0.23
CA GLU A 495 48.24 -40.80 0.97
C GLU A 495 46.83 -41.06 0.41
N ILE A 496 45.84 -40.98 1.30
CA ILE A 496 44.41 -40.97 0.99
C ILE A 496 43.84 -39.71 1.64
N ILE A 497 43.21 -38.85 0.85
CA ILE A 497 42.63 -37.57 1.27
C ILE A 497 41.13 -37.64 0.97
N ASP A 498 40.29 -37.43 1.99
CA ASP A 498 38.84 -37.29 1.78
C ASP A 498 38.59 -35.98 1.04
N ILE A 499 37.72 -35.98 0.02
CA ILE A 499 37.42 -34.76 -0.75
C ILE A 499 36.86 -33.62 0.13
N ASN A 500 36.28 -33.93 1.29
CA ASN A 500 35.75 -32.95 2.24
C ASN A 500 36.76 -32.52 3.31
N SER A 501 38.04 -32.89 3.19
CA SER A 501 39.10 -32.38 4.08
C SER A 501 39.30 -30.89 3.86
N ASP A 502 39.64 -30.18 4.93
CA ASP A 502 40.23 -28.83 4.96
C ASP A 502 41.44 -28.61 4.03
N ARG A 503 42.09 -29.70 3.59
CA ARG A 503 43.22 -29.70 2.64
C ARG A 503 42.81 -29.75 1.18
N VAL A 504 41.51 -29.82 0.91
CA VAL A 504 40.92 -29.68 -0.42
C VAL A 504 40.16 -28.37 -0.46
N ILE A 505 40.66 -27.44 -1.25
CA ILE A 505 40.02 -26.15 -1.48
C ILE A 505 39.40 -26.20 -2.87
N ILE A 506 38.08 -26.02 -2.94
CA ILE A 506 37.36 -25.91 -4.20
C ILE A 506 37.00 -24.44 -4.39
N ASP A 507 37.52 -23.85 -5.45
CA ASP A 507 37.25 -22.47 -5.85
C ASP A 507 36.70 -22.49 -7.28
N GLU A 508 35.40 -22.21 -7.40
CA GLU A 508 34.63 -22.31 -8.65
C GLU A 508 34.86 -23.65 -9.41
N ASN A 509 35.61 -23.63 -10.50
CA ASN A 509 35.91 -24.78 -11.34
C ASN A 509 37.26 -25.44 -11.03
N THR A 510 37.93 -25.02 -9.96
CA THR A 510 39.28 -25.46 -9.62
C THR A 510 39.31 -26.17 -8.28
N VAL A 511 39.92 -27.35 -8.24
CA VAL A 511 40.12 -28.15 -7.02
C VAL A 511 41.61 -28.17 -6.69
N LYS A 512 42.00 -27.52 -5.61
CA LYS A 512 43.37 -27.51 -5.07
C LYS A 512 43.47 -28.49 -3.90
N ILE A 513 44.50 -29.31 -3.93
CA ILE A 513 44.74 -30.39 -2.97
C ILE A 513 46.15 -30.21 -2.42
N ASP A 514 46.26 -30.10 -1.11
CA ASP A 514 47.53 -29.91 -0.40
C ASP A 514 47.94 -31.20 0.33
N PRO A 515 48.91 -32.01 -0.17
CA PRO A 515 49.41 -33.24 0.49
C PRO A 515 49.98 -33.03 1.91
N THR A 516 49.91 -34.03 2.81
CA THR A 516 50.22 -33.79 4.25
C THR A 516 51.71 -33.53 4.43
N ASN A 517 52.50 -34.23 3.63
CA ASN A 517 53.95 -34.19 3.66
C ASN A 517 54.46 -33.95 2.25
N ASP A 518 55.59 -33.25 2.14
CA ASP A 518 56.35 -33.16 0.91
C ASP A 518 56.57 -34.56 0.29
N PHE A 519 56.45 -34.64 -1.02
CA PHE A 519 56.80 -35.81 -1.80
C PHE A 519 58.30 -36.14 -1.68
N ALA A 520 58.66 -37.41 -1.85
CA ALA A 520 60.06 -37.80 -1.96
C ALA A 520 60.63 -37.30 -3.29
N THR A 521 61.88 -36.81 -3.29
CA THR A 521 62.56 -36.37 -4.52
C THR A 521 62.84 -37.52 -5.47
N SER A 522 62.98 -37.25 -6.77
CA SER A 522 63.29 -38.22 -7.82
C SER A 522 62.36 -39.43 -7.82
N THR A 523 61.09 -39.23 -7.45
CA THR A 523 60.09 -40.28 -7.27
C THR A 523 58.89 -40.00 -8.17
N SER A 524 58.46 -41.04 -8.90
CA SER A 524 57.27 -40.95 -9.75
C SER A 524 56.02 -41.29 -8.96
N TYR A 525 54.99 -40.45 -9.11
CA TYR A 525 53.69 -40.56 -8.47
C TYR A 525 52.57 -40.58 -9.51
N TYR A 526 51.43 -41.13 -9.13
CA TYR A 526 50.17 -40.93 -9.84
C TYR A 526 49.02 -40.73 -8.86
N VAL A 527 47.98 -40.05 -9.34
CA VAL A 527 46.81 -39.67 -8.55
C VAL A 527 45.60 -40.42 -9.09
N GLU A 528 44.88 -41.09 -8.20
CA GLU A 528 43.54 -41.62 -8.45
C GLU A 528 42.50 -40.76 -7.73
N ILE A 529 41.34 -40.60 -8.34
CA ILE A 529 40.19 -39.89 -7.78
C ILE A 529 38.99 -40.81 -7.93
N GLU A 530 38.32 -41.11 -6.83
CA GLU A 530 37.12 -41.94 -6.87
C GLU A 530 35.99 -41.24 -7.66
N SER A 531 35.24 -42.02 -8.44
CA SER A 531 34.04 -41.50 -9.13
C SER A 531 33.07 -40.92 -8.12
N GLY A 532 32.53 -39.73 -8.38
CA GLY A 532 31.62 -39.02 -7.48
C GLY A 532 32.30 -38.31 -6.31
N ALA A 533 33.64 -38.34 -6.21
CA ALA A 533 34.36 -37.48 -5.27
C ALA A 533 34.12 -36.01 -5.61
N ILE A 534 34.05 -35.65 -6.89
CA ILE A 534 33.79 -34.30 -7.38
C ILE A 534 32.52 -34.34 -8.23
N GLU A 535 31.61 -33.38 -8.06
CA GLU A 535 30.40 -33.22 -8.87
C GLU A 535 30.23 -31.76 -9.30
N ASP A 536 29.48 -31.49 -10.35
CA ASP A 536 29.09 -30.11 -10.69
C ASP A 536 28.03 -29.57 -9.72
N LEU A 537 27.62 -28.32 -9.90
CA LEU A 537 26.57 -27.71 -9.07
C LEU A 537 25.18 -28.31 -9.31
N ALA A 538 24.94 -28.94 -10.47
CA ALA A 538 23.72 -29.63 -10.82
C ALA A 538 23.64 -31.07 -10.27
N GLY A 539 24.74 -31.59 -9.70
CA GLY A 539 24.86 -32.92 -9.11
C GLY A 539 25.23 -34.02 -10.11
N ASN A 540 25.87 -33.70 -11.24
CA ASN A 540 26.45 -34.72 -12.11
C ASN A 540 27.87 -35.07 -11.66
N ASP A 541 28.12 -36.37 -11.45
CA ASP A 541 29.41 -36.88 -10.92
C ASP A 541 30.54 -36.84 -11.96
N PHE A 542 31.70 -36.27 -11.57
CA PHE A 542 32.95 -36.53 -12.28
C PHE A 542 33.24 -38.04 -12.26
N SER A 543 33.58 -38.59 -13.43
CA SER A 543 33.85 -40.02 -13.59
C SER A 543 35.08 -40.53 -12.81
N GLY A 544 35.89 -39.61 -12.28
CA GLY A 544 37.09 -39.91 -11.50
C GLY A 544 38.31 -40.26 -12.37
N ILE A 545 39.43 -40.53 -11.69
CA ILE A 545 40.68 -41.00 -12.28
C ILE A 545 41.00 -42.36 -11.65
N SER A 546 40.96 -43.43 -12.44
CA SER A 546 41.04 -44.81 -11.93
C SER A 546 42.29 -45.58 -12.39
N ASN A 547 43.27 -44.89 -12.98
CA ASN A 547 44.47 -45.53 -13.52
C ASN A 547 45.70 -44.62 -13.40
N SER A 548 46.88 -45.24 -13.48
CA SER A 548 48.17 -44.57 -13.28
C SER A 548 48.70 -43.77 -14.48
N GLN A 549 47.95 -43.66 -15.57
CA GLN A 549 48.38 -43.00 -16.82
C GLN A 549 47.63 -41.68 -17.09
N THR A 550 46.61 -41.35 -16.31
CA THR A 550 45.76 -40.17 -16.56
C THR A 550 46.25 -38.93 -15.81
N TRP A 551 46.81 -39.11 -14.62
CA TRP A 551 47.49 -38.04 -13.90
C TRP A 551 48.69 -38.61 -13.15
N ASN A 552 49.85 -38.49 -13.78
CA ASN A 552 51.11 -38.92 -13.21
C ASN A 552 52.19 -37.86 -13.37
N PHE A 553 53.15 -37.83 -12.45
CA PHE A 553 54.26 -36.90 -12.49
C PHE A 553 55.48 -37.47 -11.77
N THR A 554 56.66 -36.92 -12.06
CA THR A 554 57.91 -37.28 -11.39
C THR A 554 58.47 -36.06 -10.70
N THR A 555 58.63 -36.16 -9.38
CA THR A 555 59.28 -35.10 -8.61
C THR A 555 60.70 -34.92 -9.07
N SER A 556 61.17 -33.67 -9.02
CA SER A 556 62.50 -33.32 -9.46
C SER A 556 63.55 -34.19 -8.81
N LEU A 557 64.62 -34.41 -9.56
CA LEU A 557 65.89 -34.75 -8.93
C LEU A 557 66.10 -33.81 -7.74
N PRO A 558 66.77 -34.23 -6.66
CA PRO A 558 67.18 -33.29 -5.64
C PRO A 558 67.88 -32.12 -6.34
N SER A 559 67.18 -30.99 -6.36
CA SER A 559 67.67 -29.75 -6.92
C SER A 559 68.91 -29.41 -6.11
N ASN A 560 70.03 -29.25 -6.79
CA ASN A 560 71.19 -28.58 -6.20
C ASN A 560 71.15 -27.07 -6.50
N GLU A 561 69.96 -26.52 -6.73
CA GLU A 561 69.74 -25.08 -6.92
C GLU A 561 69.27 -24.51 -5.58
N ALA A 562 70.23 -23.98 -4.82
CA ALA A 562 69.99 -23.33 -3.54
C ALA A 562 69.18 -22.03 -3.75
N LEU A 563 68.39 -21.66 -2.74
CA LEU A 563 67.83 -20.33 -2.64
C LEU A 563 68.94 -19.27 -2.71
N PRO A 564 68.63 -18.02 -3.09
CA PRO A 564 69.53 -16.92 -2.79
C PRO A 564 69.89 -16.94 -1.30
N GLU A 565 71.17 -16.82 -1.00
CA GLU A 565 71.71 -16.78 0.37
C GLU A 565 72.10 -15.33 0.73
N LEU A 566 72.14 -15.04 2.03
CA LEU A 566 72.72 -13.80 2.53
C LEU A 566 74.21 -14.03 2.82
N GLU A 567 75.05 -13.11 2.35
CA GLU A 567 76.41 -12.94 2.83
C GLU A 567 76.52 -11.57 3.50
N VAL A 568 77.29 -11.45 4.57
CA VAL A 568 77.60 -10.15 5.19
C VAL A 568 79.08 -9.83 4.98
N ASP A 569 79.40 -8.61 4.58
CA ASP A 569 80.78 -8.16 4.47
C ASP A 569 81.34 -7.64 5.81
N ASP A 570 82.66 -7.38 5.86
CA ASP A 570 83.33 -6.88 7.06
C ASP A 570 82.80 -5.50 7.52
N ASN A 571 82.08 -4.79 6.64
CA ASN A 571 81.47 -3.50 6.90
C ASN A 571 80.02 -3.59 7.37
N GLY A 572 79.43 -4.80 7.48
CA GLY A 572 78.06 -5.01 7.93
C GLY A 572 76.99 -4.83 6.83
N VAL A 573 77.38 -4.79 5.55
CA VAL A 573 76.43 -4.77 4.43
C VAL A 573 76.07 -6.20 4.06
N PHE A 574 74.77 -6.51 4.08
CA PHE A 574 74.25 -7.81 3.69
C PHE A 574 74.03 -7.85 2.18
N ARG A 575 74.63 -8.79 1.48
CA ARG A 575 74.48 -8.99 0.05
C ARG A 575 73.72 -10.27 -0.23
N VAL A 576 72.71 -10.17 -1.08
CA VAL A 576 72.00 -11.32 -1.62
C VAL A 576 72.86 -11.94 -2.72
N VAL A 577 73.18 -13.22 -2.58
CA VAL A 577 74.00 -13.99 -3.52
C VAL A 577 73.25 -15.22 -4.01
N GLY A 578 73.51 -15.64 -5.25
CA GLY A 578 72.81 -16.74 -5.89
C GLY A 578 72.54 -16.46 -7.36
N GLU A 579 71.62 -17.20 -7.96
CA GLU A 579 71.21 -16.99 -9.35
C GLU A 579 70.36 -15.72 -9.50
N THR A 580 70.68 -14.87 -10.50
CA THR A 580 69.95 -13.61 -10.74
C THR A 580 68.49 -13.78 -11.17
N SER A 581 68.12 -14.98 -11.64
CA SER A 581 66.73 -15.33 -11.98
C SER A 581 65.89 -15.78 -10.79
N LYS A 582 66.51 -16.00 -9.62
CA LYS A 582 65.85 -16.42 -8.40
C LYS A 582 65.63 -15.24 -7.47
N ARG A 583 64.53 -15.29 -6.74
CA ARG A 583 64.13 -14.28 -5.78
C ARG A 583 63.66 -14.93 -4.49
N ALA A 584 63.86 -14.25 -3.38
CA ALA A 584 63.43 -14.68 -2.06
C ALA A 584 62.98 -13.47 -1.24
N ASN A 585 62.05 -13.69 -0.32
CA ASN A 585 61.63 -12.69 0.64
C ASN A 585 62.59 -12.67 1.82
N LEU A 586 62.65 -11.56 2.56
CA LEU A 586 63.40 -11.46 3.79
C LEU A 586 62.46 -11.68 4.97
N LYS A 587 62.71 -12.72 5.76
CA LYS A 587 62.04 -12.94 7.04
C LYS A 587 62.92 -12.43 8.18
N ALA A 588 62.35 -11.58 9.00
CA ALA A 588 62.89 -11.16 10.29
C ALA A 588 62.02 -11.76 11.39
N GLN A 589 62.64 -12.47 12.33
CA GLN A 589 61.97 -13.06 13.48
C GLN A 589 62.52 -12.43 14.76
N PHE A 590 61.63 -11.99 15.63
CA PHE A 590 62.01 -11.50 16.94
C PHE A 590 62.50 -12.68 17.82
N ILE A 591 63.60 -12.47 18.57
CA ILE A 591 64.14 -13.50 19.47
C ILE A 591 64.05 -13.05 20.93
N SER A 592 64.53 -11.83 21.22
CA SER A 592 64.48 -11.26 22.57
C SER A 592 64.79 -9.76 22.54
N SER A 593 64.32 -9.02 23.54
CA SER A 593 64.69 -7.62 23.81
C SER A 593 64.96 -7.44 25.31
N HIS A 594 65.98 -6.64 25.65
CA HIS A 594 66.26 -6.18 27.01
C HIS A 594 66.49 -4.66 27.04
N ALA A 595 65.73 -3.92 26.24
CA ALA A 595 65.85 -2.48 26.13
C ALA A 595 65.13 -1.71 27.25
N THR A 596 65.62 -0.51 27.58
CA THR A 596 64.96 0.40 28.55
C THR A 596 64.00 1.39 27.87
N TYR A 597 64.05 1.46 26.54
CA TYR A 597 63.18 2.30 25.71
C TYR A 597 62.88 1.57 24.41
N ILE A 598 61.91 2.08 23.64
CA ILE A 598 61.55 1.49 22.35
C ILE A 598 62.73 1.49 21.37
N ASN A 599 62.86 0.39 20.64
CA ASN A 599 63.89 0.17 19.63
C ASN A 599 63.24 -0.28 18.32
N GLU A 600 63.26 0.59 17.30
CA GLU A 600 62.66 0.28 16.01
C GLU A 600 63.71 -0.18 15.00
N LEU A 601 63.55 -1.39 14.49
CA LEU A 601 64.43 -1.97 13.49
C LEU A 601 63.86 -1.75 12.09
N GLY A 602 64.70 -1.29 11.17
CA GLY A 602 64.36 -1.26 9.75
C GLY A 602 65.53 -1.63 8.84
N VAL A 603 65.25 -1.62 7.54
CA VAL A 603 66.20 -1.99 6.49
C VAL A 603 66.07 -1.06 5.29
N PHE A 604 67.17 -0.79 4.59
CA PHE A 604 67.16 -0.08 3.30
C PHE A 604 68.21 -0.66 2.35
N VAL A 605 68.08 -0.34 1.07
CA VAL A 605 68.98 -0.81 0.01
C VAL A 605 70.06 0.22 -0.32
N VAL A 606 71.29 -0.26 -0.53
CA VAL A 606 72.44 0.54 -0.99
C VAL A 606 72.92 0.08 -2.37
N ASN A 607 73.47 0.99 -3.16
CA ASN A 607 73.97 0.69 -4.51
C ASN A 607 75.34 0.04 -4.51
N ASP A 608 76.16 0.31 -3.48
CA ASP A 608 77.52 -0.21 -3.37
C ASP A 608 77.94 -0.52 -1.91
N GLU A 609 79.12 -1.14 -1.72
CA GLU A 609 79.68 -1.49 -0.39
C GLU A 609 80.01 -0.25 0.45
N ARG A 610 80.00 0.95 -0.16
CA ARG A 610 80.23 2.22 0.54
C ARG A 610 78.95 2.85 1.06
N GLY A 611 77.82 2.16 0.90
CA GLY A 611 76.52 2.65 1.33
C GLY A 611 75.94 3.71 0.41
N THR A 612 76.33 3.79 -0.87
CA THR A 612 75.81 4.86 -1.74
C THR A 612 74.31 4.71 -1.99
N ILE A 613 73.50 5.74 -1.74
CA ILE A 613 72.06 5.80 -2.05
C ILE A 613 71.74 6.94 -3.02
N ILE A 614 70.53 6.91 -3.61
CA ILE A 614 69.99 8.01 -4.41
C ILE A 614 68.82 8.61 -3.64
N ASP A 615 68.95 9.86 -3.20
CA ASP A 615 67.87 10.57 -2.51
C ASP A 615 66.61 10.60 -3.39
N PRO A 616 65.47 10.06 -2.91
CA PRO A 616 64.25 9.95 -3.72
C PRO A 616 63.69 11.32 -4.12
N LYS A 617 63.93 12.37 -3.34
CA LYS A 617 63.43 13.74 -3.57
C LYS A 617 64.39 14.56 -4.42
N THR A 618 65.68 14.61 -4.06
CA THR A 618 66.64 15.48 -4.74
C THR A 618 67.34 14.81 -5.92
N LYS A 619 67.29 13.47 -5.99
CA LYS A 619 68.05 12.61 -6.91
C LYS A 619 69.57 12.75 -6.74
N ALA A 620 70.03 13.33 -5.63
CA ALA A 620 71.44 13.38 -5.29
C ALA A 620 71.95 11.97 -4.93
N SER A 621 73.17 11.66 -5.38
CA SER A 621 73.89 10.48 -4.90
C SER A 621 74.58 10.84 -3.58
N LEU A 622 74.22 10.12 -2.52
CA LEU A 622 74.70 10.37 -1.17
C LEU A 622 75.45 9.16 -0.65
N THR A 623 76.51 9.42 0.10
CA THR A 623 77.25 8.44 0.91
C THR A 623 77.09 8.80 2.39
N PRO A 624 77.42 7.91 3.34
CA PRO A 624 77.35 8.19 4.77
C PRO A 624 78.06 9.49 5.22
N ASP A 625 79.11 9.91 4.51
CA ASP A 625 79.81 11.19 4.72
C ASP A 625 78.90 12.44 4.63
N ALA A 626 77.72 12.34 4.02
CA ALA A 626 76.75 13.43 3.95
C ALA A 626 75.96 13.63 5.27
N GLY A 627 76.18 12.79 6.29
CA GLY A 627 75.62 12.96 7.63
C GLY A 627 74.09 12.90 7.64
N ASP A 628 73.45 13.91 8.25
CA ASP A 628 71.98 13.96 8.41
C ASP A 628 71.22 13.84 7.08
N ASP A 629 71.74 14.41 5.99
CA ASP A 629 71.12 14.32 4.67
C ASP A 629 71.10 12.86 4.18
N TYR A 630 72.14 12.08 4.49
CA TYR A 630 72.20 10.66 4.17
C TYR A 630 71.20 9.85 5.00
N ILE A 631 71.17 10.05 6.32
CA ILE A 631 70.24 9.35 7.21
C ILE A 631 68.79 9.64 6.81
N GLN A 632 68.45 10.91 6.58
CA GLN A 632 67.11 11.32 6.15
C GLN A 632 66.72 10.77 4.78
N ALA A 633 67.68 10.62 3.86
CA ALA A 633 67.43 10.02 2.56
C ALA A 633 67.29 8.49 2.65
N ALA A 634 68.08 7.83 3.49
CA ALA A 634 68.04 6.39 3.72
C ALA A 634 66.71 5.97 4.35
N LEU A 635 66.27 6.67 5.40
CA LEU A 635 65.00 6.42 6.07
C LEU A 635 63.79 6.65 5.15
N LYS A 636 63.84 7.61 4.20
CA LYS A 636 62.70 7.81 3.26
C LYS A 636 62.48 6.67 2.27
N GLN A 637 63.45 5.77 2.15
CA GLN A 637 63.42 4.63 1.25
C GLN A 637 63.68 3.32 2.00
N SER A 638 63.50 3.34 3.33
CA SER A 638 63.58 2.13 4.16
C SER A 638 62.24 1.42 4.24
N LYS A 639 62.28 0.22 4.79
CA LYS A 639 61.13 -0.46 5.36
C LYS A 639 61.40 -0.74 6.84
N VAL A 640 60.47 -0.34 7.71
CA VAL A 640 60.43 -0.76 9.12
C VAL A 640 60.08 -2.25 9.15
N LEU A 641 60.82 -2.98 9.99
CA LEU A 641 60.55 -4.37 10.27
C LEU A 641 59.66 -4.49 11.51
N PHE A 642 60.14 -4.05 12.67
CA PHE A 642 59.29 -4.01 13.86
C PHE A 642 59.92 -3.16 14.95
N SER A 643 59.10 -2.76 15.91
CA SER A 643 59.50 -2.13 17.15
C SER A 643 59.56 -3.13 18.30
N ALA A 644 60.67 -3.14 19.02
CA ALA A 644 60.83 -3.84 20.27
C ALA A 644 60.42 -2.93 21.43
N LEU A 645 59.39 -3.36 22.17
CA LEU A 645 58.89 -2.62 23.32
C LEU A 645 59.84 -2.77 24.53
N PRO A 646 60.00 -1.75 25.38
CA PRO A 646 60.78 -1.85 26.61
C PRO A 646 60.06 -2.63 27.72
N GLN A 647 58.73 -2.69 27.67
CA GLN A 647 57.88 -3.48 28.55
C GLN A 647 56.70 -4.03 27.74
N GLU A 648 56.47 -5.33 27.84
CA GLU A 648 55.33 -5.99 27.19
C GLU A 648 54.07 -5.87 28.03
N ALA A 649 52.92 -5.71 27.37
CA ALA A 649 51.61 -5.80 28.02
C ALA A 649 51.33 -7.21 28.53
N ASN A 650 50.68 -7.33 29.68
CA ASN A 650 50.31 -8.64 30.24
C ASN A 650 49.58 -9.57 29.23
N GLY A 651 50.18 -10.73 28.94
CA GLY A 651 49.62 -11.76 28.08
C GLY A 651 50.08 -11.70 26.62
N PHE A 652 50.77 -10.62 26.22
CA PHE A 652 51.45 -10.52 24.93
C PHE A 652 52.81 -11.24 25.00
N ASP A 653 53.21 -11.89 23.91
CA ASP A 653 54.49 -12.61 23.80
C ASP A 653 55.19 -12.17 22.51
N SER A 654 56.20 -11.31 22.62
CA SER A 654 56.91 -10.80 21.44
C SER A 654 57.72 -11.87 20.70
N THR A 655 57.96 -13.05 21.29
CA THR A 655 58.76 -14.10 20.65
C THR A 655 58.06 -14.78 19.47
N GLU A 656 56.75 -14.60 19.35
CA GLU A 656 55.95 -15.04 18.22
C GLU A 656 55.94 -14.01 17.06
N LEU A 657 56.49 -12.80 17.28
CA LEU A 657 56.53 -11.76 16.27
C LEU A 657 57.51 -12.12 15.15
N SER A 658 57.01 -12.03 13.94
CA SER A 658 57.82 -12.13 12.74
C SER A 658 57.31 -11.17 11.69
N ARG A 659 58.18 -10.91 10.72
CA ARG A 659 57.86 -10.11 9.56
C ARG A 659 58.54 -10.62 8.33
N THR A 660 57.75 -10.80 7.29
CA THR A 660 58.27 -11.17 5.97
C THR A 660 58.05 -10.02 5.01
N ILE A 661 59.13 -9.52 4.40
CA ILE A 661 59.06 -8.44 3.40
C ILE A 661 59.56 -8.92 2.03
N GLU A 662 58.95 -8.37 0.99
CA GLU A 662 59.48 -8.47 -0.36
C GLU A 662 60.64 -7.48 -0.60
N GLY A 663 61.31 -7.65 -1.74
CA GLY A 663 62.24 -6.65 -2.25
C GLY A 663 61.57 -5.30 -2.48
N PHE A 664 62.35 -4.22 -2.47
CA PHE A 664 61.87 -2.85 -2.67
C PHE A 664 61.29 -2.59 -4.08
N ASP A 665 61.34 -3.59 -4.97
CA ASP A 665 60.68 -3.59 -6.28
C ASP A 665 59.32 -4.34 -6.30
N GLY A 666 58.87 -4.87 -5.14
CA GLY A 666 57.63 -5.63 -4.98
C GLY A 666 57.66 -7.02 -5.62
N LYS A 667 58.84 -7.65 -5.74
CA LYS A 667 59.00 -8.97 -6.41
C LYS A 667 59.95 -9.94 -5.67
N GLY A 668 60.34 -9.62 -4.44
CA GLY A 668 61.36 -10.35 -3.68
C GLY A 668 62.80 -9.93 -4.01
N PHE A 669 63.72 -10.16 -3.07
CA PHE A 669 65.15 -9.85 -3.21
C PHE A 669 65.87 -10.82 -4.13
N SER A 670 66.84 -10.32 -4.89
CA SER A 670 67.58 -11.06 -5.91
C SER A 670 69.09 -10.86 -5.80
N SER A 671 69.84 -11.76 -6.42
CA SER A 671 71.31 -11.70 -6.43
C SER A 671 71.82 -10.33 -6.89
N GLY A 672 72.57 -9.65 -6.03
CA GLY A 672 73.09 -8.30 -6.25
C GLY A 672 72.50 -7.23 -5.35
N ASP A 673 71.33 -7.47 -4.73
CA ASP A 673 70.74 -6.58 -3.74
C ASP A 673 71.63 -6.48 -2.49
N ARG A 674 71.67 -5.29 -1.90
CA ARG A 674 72.54 -4.96 -0.75
C ARG A 674 71.75 -4.24 0.31
N LEU A 675 71.64 -4.86 1.47
CA LEU A 675 70.78 -4.45 2.58
C LEU A 675 71.64 -3.90 3.71
N VAL A 676 71.18 -2.80 4.28
CA VAL A 676 71.71 -2.23 5.51
C VAL A 676 70.56 -2.11 6.49
N PHE A 677 70.74 -2.73 7.66
CA PHE A 677 69.79 -2.63 8.76
C PHE A 677 70.13 -1.42 9.62
N TYR A 678 69.13 -0.81 10.23
CA TYR A 678 69.30 0.29 11.17
C TYR A 678 68.39 0.11 12.37
N LEU A 679 68.80 0.67 13.50
CA LEU A 679 68.02 0.74 14.71
C LEU A 679 67.75 2.21 15.05
N VAL A 680 66.51 2.58 15.33
CA VAL A 680 66.16 3.87 15.90
C VAL A 680 65.95 3.69 17.40
N SER A 681 66.82 4.29 18.21
CA SER A 681 66.77 4.13 19.66
C SER A 681 65.98 5.22 20.35
N ASN A 682 65.06 4.83 21.23
CA ASN A 682 64.16 5.72 21.98
C ASN A 682 63.38 6.70 21.08
N SER A 683 62.98 6.23 19.89
CA SER A 683 62.27 7.00 18.87
C SER A 683 61.82 6.05 17.76
N THR A 684 60.93 6.54 16.88
CA THR A 684 60.53 5.85 15.64
C THR A 684 61.16 6.51 14.41
N THR A 685 61.18 5.78 13.28
CA THR A 685 61.63 6.27 11.97
C THR A 685 60.81 7.48 11.56
N ASP A 686 59.49 7.41 11.73
CA ASP A 686 58.57 8.50 11.39
C ASP A 686 58.84 9.74 12.22
N THR A 687 59.12 9.59 13.52
CA THR A 687 59.52 10.70 14.39
C THR A 687 60.82 11.37 13.94
N VAL A 688 61.80 10.59 13.44
CA VAL A 688 63.06 11.13 12.88
C VAL A 688 62.80 11.83 11.53
N LEU A 689 62.01 11.23 10.65
CA LEU A 689 61.64 11.81 9.34
C LEU A 689 60.83 13.11 9.49
N GLY A 690 59.96 13.18 10.50
CA GLY A 690 59.19 14.37 10.87
C GLY A 690 60.02 15.48 11.53
N GLY A 691 61.31 15.24 11.80
CA GLY A 691 62.21 16.20 12.44
C GLY A 691 61.90 16.44 13.92
N LYS A 692 61.22 15.49 14.57
CA LYS A 692 60.86 15.52 15.99
C LYS A 692 61.86 14.78 16.86
N SER A 693 62.69 13.92 16.26
CA SER A 693 63.83 13.25 16.88
C SER A 693 65.12 13.51 16.08
N SER A 694 66.25 13.37 16.76
CA SER A 694 67.58 13.58 16.16
C SER A 694 67.96 12.38 15.29
N THR A 695 68.60 12.63 14.15
CA THR A 695 69.25 11.59 13.33
C THR A 695 70.36 10.85 14.07
N GLU A 696 70.89 11.42 15.15
CA GLU A 696 71.84 10.75 16.05
C GLU A 696 71.24 9.50 16.71
N LYS A 697 69.90 9.40 16.81
CA LYS A 697 69.21 8.20 17.33
C LYS A 697 69.20 7.01 16.37
N VAL A 698 69.67 7.21 15.13
CA VAL A 698 69.71 6.17 14.10
C VAL A 698 71.08 5.51 14.10
N LEU A 699 71.12 4.25 14.51
CA LEU A 699 72.31 3.41 14.52
C LEU A 699 72.33 2.55 13.25
N LEU A 700 73.32 2.74 12.39
CA LEU A 700 73.49 1.91 11.20
C LEU A 700 74.22 0.63 11.56
N GLY A 701 73.70 -0.51 11.11
CA GLY A 701 74.33 -1.82 11.28
C GLY A 701 75.60 -2.00 10.44
N ALA A 702 75.86 -1.07 9.52
CA ALA A 702 77.05 -1.04 8.68
C ALA A 702 77.95 0.16 9.02
N THR A 703 79.27 -0.04 9.00
CA THR A 703 80.27 0.98 9.32
C THR A 703 80.91 1.65 8.11
N PHE A 704 80.76 1.07 6.91
CA PHE A 704 81.25 1.64 5.64
C PHE A 704 82.71 2.12 5.69
N ASP A 705 83.61 1.27 6.19
CA ASP A 705 85.04 1.56 6.39
C ASP A 705 85.37 2.67 7.42
N SER A 706 84.43 3.05 8.29
CA SER A 706 84.71 3.98 9.40
C SER A 706 85.26 3.23 10.64
N ASP A 707 86.25 3.82 11.32
CA ASP A 707 86.87 3.28 12.56
C ASP A 707 85.93 3.41 13.80
N THR A 708 84.62 3.51 13.60
CA THR A 708 83.65 3.71 14.68
C THR A 708 83.14 2.40 15.27
N PHE A 709 82.49 2.50 16.42
CA PHE A 709 81.82 1.39 17.08
C PHE A 709 80.76 0.74 16.16
N HIS A 710 80.69 -0.60 16.15
CA HIS A 710 79.65 -1.37 15.46
C HIS A 710 78.48 -1.62 16.41
N PRO A 711 77.29 -1.04 16.18
CA PRO A 711 76.14 -1.18 17.07
C PRO A 711 75.42 -2.53 16.94
N VAL A 712 75.88 -3.40 16.04
CA VAL A 712 75.31 -4.73 15.84
C VAL A 712 76.41 -5.78 15.81
N LYS A 713 76.15 -6.90 16.48
CA LYS A 713 76.93 -8.12 16.38
C LYS A 713 76.15 -9.12 15.53
N VAL A 714 76.76 -9.54 14.44
CA VAL A 714 76.18 -10.49 13.49
C VAL A 714 76.76 -11.88 13.74
N THR A 715 75.91 -12.90 13.91
CA THR A 715 76.32 -14.31 13.99
C THR A 715 75.58 -15.15 12.96
N SER A 716 76.31 -15.94 12.17
CA SER A 716 75.74 -16.87 11.20
C SER A 716 75.16 -18.11 11.88
N GLU A 717 74.03 -18.60 11.39
CA GLU A 717 73.38 -19.83 11.84
C GLU A 717 73.55 -20.97 10.82
N ASP A 718 73.40 -22.22 11.26
CA ASP A 718 73.63 -23.42 10.41
C ASP A 718 72.61 -23.56 9.26
N ASP A 719 71.50 -22.83 9.31
CA ASP A 719 70.42 -22.83 8.32
C ASP A 719 70.53 -21.70 7.28
N GLY A 720 71.67 -21.00 7.25
CA GLY A 720 71.91 -19.88 6.33
C GLY A 720 71.29 -18.55 6.78
N GLY A 721 70.68 -18.50 7.97
CA GLY A 721 70.24 -17.26 8.60
C GLY A 721 71.34 -16.54 9.39
N PHE A 722 71.01 -15.34 9.88
CA PHE A 722 71.89 -14.52 10.73
C PHE A 722 71.12 -14.00 11.94
N ASN A 723 71.71 -14.11 13.13
CA ASN A 723 71.25 -13.35 14.29
C ASN A 723 71.94 -11.99 14.33
N LEU A 724 71.16 -10.92 14.45
CA LEU A 724 71.60 -9.56 14.68
C LEU A 724 71.28 -9.20 16.13
N SER A 725 72.32 -9.05 16.92
CA SER A 725 72.27 -8.66 18.32
C SER A 725 72.71 -7.20 18.43
N TRP A 726 71.82 -6.30 18.85
CA TRP A 726 72.02 -4.85 18.81
C TRP A 726 72.34 -4.25 20.17
N GLU A 727 73.10 -3.16 20.12
CA GLU A 727 73.28 -2.15 21.17
C GLU A 727 72.55 -0.87 20.77
N ASP A 728 71.80 -0.28 21.69
CA ASP A 728 70.90 0.84 21.39
C ASP A 728 71.45 2.24 21.75
N GLU A 729 72.67 2.32 22.31
CA GLU A 729 73.39 3.58 22.57
C GLU A 729 74.59 3.82 21.64
N ILE A 730 74.73 5.08 21.18
CA ILE A 730 75.89 5.52 20.37
C ILE A 730 77.20 5.29 21.14
N GLY A 731 78.12 4.53 20.54
CA GLY A 731 79.41 4.20 21.16
C GLY A 731 79.40 2.94 22.02
N GLY A 732 78.26 2.23 22.09
CA GLY A 732 78.18 0.85 22.57
C GLY A 732 77.73 0.65 23.99
N GLY A 733 76.93 1.60 24.50
CA GLY A 733 76.12 1.43 25.70
C GLY A 733 76.79 0.64 26.82
N ASP A 734 76.14 -0.46 27.20
CA ASP A 734 76.65 -1.42 28.18
C ASP A 734 77.44 -2.58 27.56
N GLY A 735 77.35 -2.76 26.24
CA GLY A 735 78.11 -3.73 25.45
C GLY A 735 77.63 -5.18 25.61
N SER A 736 76.41 -5.40 26.10
CA SER A 736 75.72 -6.70 26.19
C SER A 736 75.26 -7.28 24.85
N PHE A 737 74.84 -6.43 23.91
CA PHE A 737 74.16 -6.71 22.65
C PHE A 737 72.84 -7.47 22.84
N GLU A 738 72.16 -7.23 23.97
CA GLU A 738 70.90 -7.89 24.32
C GLU A 738 69.68 -6.96 24.19
N ASP A 739 69.89 -5.70 23.80
CA ASP A 739 68.83 -4.68 23.67
C ASP A 739 67.80 -5.06 22.61
N LEU A 740 68.24 -5.65 21.50
CA LEU A 740 67.37 -6.29 20.52
C LEU A 740 68.12 -7.41 19.80
N VAL A 741 67.57 -8.63 19.83
CA VAL A 741 68.07 -9.79 19.10
C VAL A 741 67.02 -10.24 18.10
N VAL A 742 67.41 -10.29 16.82
CA VAL A 742 66.53 -10.71 15.72
C VAL A 742 67.25 -11.72 14.84
N LYS A 743 66.49 -12.66 14.30
CA LYS A 743 66.97 -13.59 13.28
C LYS A 743 66.52 -13.13 11.91
N LEU A 744 67.45 -13.10 10.96
CA LEU A 744 67.21 -12.80 9.56
C LEU A 744 67.46 -14.02 8.69
N GLN A 745 66.57 -14.27 7.73
CA GLN A 745 66.75 -15.32 6.75
C GLN A 745 66.05 -14.98 5.43
N LEU A 746 66.63 -15.37 4.30
CA LEU A 746 65.90 -15.37 3.03
C LEU A 746 65.00 -16.60 2.96
N THR A 747 63.76 -16.40 2.52
CA THR A 747 62.71 -17.43 2.54
C THR A 747 61.88 -17.40 1.25
N GLU A 748 61.25 -18.53 0.93
CA GLU A 748 60.18 -18.62 -0.07
C GLU A 748 58.79 -18.36 0.53
N GLU A 749 58.70 -18.20 1.86
CA GLU A 749 57.43 -17.85 2.50
C GLU A 749 56.89 -16.53 1.91
N PRO A 750 55.61 -16.50 1.51
CA PRO A 750 54.98 -15.27 1.04
C PRO A 750 54.86 -14.25 2.18
N ILE A 751 54.73 -12.97 1.85
CA ILE A 751 54.38 -11.95 2.84
C ILE A 751 52.98 -12.23 3.42
N ALA A 752 52.76 -11.87 4.68
CA ALA A 752 51.46 -12.05 5.30
C ALA A 752 50.40 -11.16 4.62
N LYS A 753 49.16 -11.66 4.51
CA LYS A 753 48.03 -10.90 3.95
C LYS A 753 47.85 -9.59 4.74
N GLY A 754 47.60 -8.48 4.04
CA GLY A 754 47.45 -7.15 4.66
C GLY A 754 48.74 -6.35 4.84
N THR A 755 49.92 -6.94 4.61
CA THR A 755 51.21 -6.31 4.96
C THR A 755 51.92 -5.56 3.82
N GLU A 756 51.35 -5.51 2.61
CA GLU A 756 52.02 -4.96 1.41
C GLU A 756 52.49 -3.50 1.60
N SER A 757 51.67 -2.67 2.24
CA SER A 757 51.99 -1.26 2.56
C SER A 757 52.60 -1.07 3.96
N GLN A 758 52.79 -2.13 4.74
CA GLN A 758 53.39 -1.99 6.08
C GLN A 758 54.88 -1.72 5.99
N GLY A 759 55.39 -1.02 6.99
CA GLY A 759 56.81 -0.70 7.11
C GLY A 759 57.25 0.45 6.22
N ASP A 760 56.40 0.98 5.35
CA ASP A 760 56.65 2.26 4.69
C ASP A 760 56.43 3.42 5.71
N HIS A 761 56.23 4.67 5.27
CA HIS A 761 56.17 5.84 6.17
C HIS A 761 54.86 6.62 5.95
N PRO A 762 53.75 6.30 6.66
CA PRO A 762 53.72 5.50 7.90
C PRO A 762 53.69 3.98 7.71
N ALA A 763 54.08 3.24 8.74
CA ALA A 763 54.29 1.79 8.69
C ALA A 763 53.05 0.99 9.10
N GLU A 764 52.05 1.62 9.70
CA GLU A 764 50.95 1.01 10.45
C GLU A 764 49.67 0.90 9.62
N LEU A 765 49.74 0.26 8.44
CA LEU A 765 48.61 0.12 7.52
C LEU A 765 48.18 -1.34 7.33
N ILE A 766 46.91 -1.55 6.98
CA ILE A 766 46.40 -2.85 6.54
C ILE A 766 45.96 -2.71 5.09
N ASP A 767 46.69 -3.35 4.18
CA ASP A 767 46.47 -3.28 2.73
C ASP A 767 45.77 -4.53 2.19
N LEU A 768 44.47 -4.42 1.98
CA LEU A 768 43.66 -5.48 1.37
C LEU A 768 43.28 -5.14 -0.07
N ARG A 769 43.95 -4.18 -0.73
CA ARG A 769 43.61 -3.77 -2.10
C ARG A 769 43.80 -4.89 -3.13
N GLY A 770 44.73 -5.81 -2.87
CA GLY A 770 44.97 -7.00 -3.68
C GLY A 770 43.95 -8.14 -3.44
N GLU A 771 43.15 -8.05 -2.38
CA GLU A 771 42.17 -9.06 -2.01
C GLU A 771 40.79 -8.74 -2.62
N SER A 772 40.00 -9.77 -2.92
CA SER A 772 38.64 -9.63 -3.44
C SER A 772 37.63 -10.39 -2.58
N GLY A 773 36.41 -9.88 -2.48
CA GLY A 773 35.35 -10.52 -1.70
C GLY A 773 35.50 -10.28 -0.20
N LEU A 774 34.89 -11.17 0.59
CA LEU A 774 34.89 -11.05 2.05
C LEU A 774 36.18 -11.63 2.65
N VAL A 775 36.89 -10.82 3.42
CA VAL A 775 38.12 -11.21 4.13
C VAL A 775 37.82 -11.33 5.63
N ASN A 776 38.07 -12.51 6.19
CA ASN A 776 37.87 -12.79 7.62
C ASN A 776 39.19 -12.65 8.37
N PHE A 777 39.12 -12.20 9.62
CA PHE A 777 40.28 -12.19 10.51
C PHE A 777 39.89 -12.43 11.96
N ASN A 778 40.81 -13.04 12.70
CA ASN A 778 40.79 -13.06 14.15
C ASN A 778 41.66 -11.91 14.66
N TYR A 779 41.37 -11.45 15.87
CA TYR A 779 42.20 -10.45 16.52
C TYR A 779 42.32 -10.67 18.01
N SER A 780 43.46 -10.26 18.56
CA SER A 780 43.76 -10.23 19.99
C SER A 780 44.11 -8.81 20.41
N VAL A 781 43.56 -8.37 21.54
CA VAL A 781 43.81 -7.04 22.12
C VAL A 781 44.39 -7.21 23.51
N TYR A 782 45.54 -6.61 23.76
CA TYR A 782 46.24 -6.60 25.05
C TYR A 782 46.26 -5.17 25.57
N ARG A 783 45.98 -4.95 26.86
CA ARG A 783 45.92 -3.59 27.41
C ARG A 783 46.65 -3.49 28.75
N GLU A 784 47.61 -2.59 28.83
CA GLU A 784 48.30 -2.21 30.07
C GLU A 784 48.31 -0.69 30.23
N ALA A 785 47.14 -0.10 30.47
CA ALA A 785 46.95 1.35 30.47
C ALA A 785 46.15 1.84 31.69
N GLU A 786 46.51 3.02 32.21
CA GLU A 786 45.67 3.75 33.17
C GLU A 786 44.38 4.27 32.52
N TYR A 787 44.43 4.67 31.25
CA TYR A 787 43.27 5.16 30.50
C TYR A 787 42.47 4.04 29.85
N ASN A 788 41.18 4.31 29.64
CA ASN A 788 40.28 3.41 28.92
C ASN A 788 40.27 3.77 27.44
N ASN A 789 41.25 3.26 26.71
CA ASN A 789 41.42 3.55 25.30
C ASN A 789 40.55 2.62 24.44
N GLU A 790 40.06 3.15 23.32
CA GLU A 790 39.38 2.38 22.27
C GLU A 790 40.13 2.56 20.94
N VAL A 791 40.44 1.45 20.26
CA VAL A 791 41.06 1.46 18.93
C VAL A 791 40.06 0.99 17.88
N TYR A 792 40.13 1.62 16.71
CA TYR A 792 39.29 1.32 15.54
C TYR A 792 40.13 1.29 14.27
N LEU A 793 39.54 0.79 13.18
CA LEU A 793 40.07 0.96 11.83
C LEU A 793 39.20 1.97 11.08
N TYR A 794 39.81 2.78 10.22
CA TYR A 794 39.11 3.63 9.25
C TYR A 794 39.69 3.45 7.85
N GLN A 795 38.85 3.61 6.84
CA GLN A 795 39.26 3.45 5.43
C GLN A 795 39.90 4.72 4.87
N ILE A 796 40.99 4.54 4.13
CA ILE A 796 41.74 5.56 3.41
C ILE A 796 41.89 5.22 1.93
N ASP A 797 42.12 6.23 1.09
CA ASP A 797 42.20 6.08 -0.37
C ASP A 797 43.58 5.63 -0.85
N ASN A 798 44.65 5.97 -0.12
CA ASN A 798 46.03 5.67 -0.48
C ASN A 798 46.96 5.60 0.75
N PRO A 799 48.20 5.07 0.61
CA PRO A 799 49.15 4.95 1.71
C PRO A 799 49.58 6.29 2.35
N GLU A 800 49.37 7.42 1.67
CA GLU A 800 49.61 8.75 2.25
C GLU A 800 48.49 9.24 3.19
N GLY A 801 47.43 8.44 3.40
CA GLY A 801 46.34 8.73 4.32
C GLY A 801 45.25 9.63 3.75
N LEU A 802 45.13 9.76 2.43
CA LEU A 802 44.11 10.61 1.84
C LEU A 802 42.70 10.08 2.14
N ILE A 803 41.79 10.97 2.56
CA ILE A 803 40.35 10.70 2.61
C ILE A 803 39.63 11.72 1.72
N GLY A 804 39.21 11.29 0.53
CA GLY A 804 38.67 12.15 -0.52
C GLY A 804 39.70 13.19 -0.98
N SER A 805 39.56 14.42 -0.49
CA SER A 805 40.51 15.51 -0.77
C SER A 805 41.32 15.96 0.45
N LEU A 806 41.17 15.27 1.58
CA LEU A 806 41.78 15.65 2.85
C LEU A 806 43.09 14.91 3.05
N ASP A 807 44.20 15.65 3.01
CA ASP A 807 45.56 15.17 3.30
C ASP A 807 45.88 15.40 4.79
N PRO A 808 46.29 14.37 5.54
CA PRO A 808 46.55 14.49 6.98
C PRO A 808 47.65 15.52 7.33
N ASN A 809 48.55 15.82 6.40
CA ASN A 809 49.64 16.79 6.63
C ASN A 809 49.26 18.23 6.29
N ASN A 810 48.21 18.45 5.49
CA ASN A 810 47.90 19.76 4.91
C ASN A 810 46.48 20.28 5.22
N SER A 811 45.56 19.41 5.62
CA SER A 811 44.17 19.75 5.97
C SER A 811 44.01 20.24 7.41
N SER A 812 42.81 20.74 7.75
CA SER A 812 42.45 20.97 9.15
C SER A 812 42.38 19.63 9.88
N LYS A 813 43.00 19.55 11.08
CA LYS A 813 42.93 18.35 11.93
C LYS A 813 41.50 17.96 12.29
N SER A 814 40.62 18.96 12.51
CA SER A 814 39.20 18.72 12.76
C SER A 814 38.48 18.08 11.58
N ASP A 815 38.80 18.52 10.37
CA ASP A 815 38.14 18.07 9.15
C ASP A 815 38.62 16.65 8.81
N TYR A 816 39.91 16.38 9.01
CA TYR A 816 40.49 15.06 8.86
C TYR A 816 39.93 14.08 9.90
N LEU A 817 39.83 14.48 11.17
CA LEU A 817 39.20 13.67 12.23
C LEU A 817 37.76 13.30 11.85
N GLN A 818 36.95 14.29 11.45
CA GLN A 818 35.58 14.01 11.06
C GLN A 818 35.50 13.02 9.88
N ALA A 819 36.35 13.18 8.87
CA ALA A 819 36.38 12.27 7.72
C ALA A 819 36.82 10.85 8.11
N ALA A 820 37.77 10.70 9.04
CA ALA A 820 38.15 9.40 9.58
C ALA A 820 37.01 8.76 10.38
N LEU A 821 36.29 9.53 11.19
CA LEU A 821 35.11 9.06 11.96
C LEU A 821 33.98 8.60 11.02
N ASP A 822 33.75 9.32 9.92
CA ASP A 822 32.75 8.95 8.91
C ASP A 822 33.14 7.66 8.15
N ASN A 823 34.44 7.34 8.08
CA ASN A 823 35.01 6.18 7.40
C ASN A 823 35.38 5.01 8.34
N VAL A 824 34.92 5.02 9.59
CA VAL A 824 35.19 3.91 10.53
C VAL A 824 34.62 2.60 10.00
N VAL A 825 35.44 1.56 10.04
CA VAL A 825 35.15 0.25 9.44
C VAL A 825 34.14 -0.52 10.28
N LYS A 826 33.20 -1.17 9.57
CA LYS A 826 32.19 -2.04 10.14
C LYS A 826 32.40 -3.47 9.70
N ASP A 827 32.07 -4.39 10.60
CA ASP A 827 32.02 -5.81 10.33
C ASP A 827 30.91 -6.09 9.30
N GLN A 828 31.25 -6.78 8.22
CA GLN A 828 30.34 -7.06 7.11
C GLN A 828 29.28 -8.12 7.44
N VAL A 829 29.47 -8.92 8.49
CA VAL A 829 28.54 -9.95 8.95
C VAL A 829 27.53 -9.36 9.94
N THR A 830 28.00 -8.57 10.91
CA THR A 830 27.15 -8.04 11.99
C THR A 830 26.64 -6.62 11.72
N GLY A 831 27.32 -5.85 10.88
CA GLY A 831 27.05 -4.43 10.63
C GLY A 831 27.49 -3.49 11.77
N GLU A 832 28.11 -4.01 12.82
CA GLU A 832 28.63 -3.23 13.94
C GLU A 832 30.03 -2.66 13.63
N VAL A 833 30.39 -1.56 14.29
CA VAL A 833 31.75 -1.00 14.19
C VAL A 833 32.76 -1.97 14.81
N ILE A 834 33.84 -2.24 14.09
CA ILE A 834 34.92 -3.10 14.61
C ILE A 834 35.69 -2.32 15.66
N LYS A 835 35.63 -2.80 16.91
CA LYS A 835 36.23 -2.15 18.07
C LYS A 835 37.27 -3.05 18.74
N PHE A 836 38.48 -2.52 18.86
CA PHE A 836 39.58 -3.16 19.59
C PHE A 836 39.69 -2.54 20.98
N THR A 837 39.28 -3.29 22.00
CA THR A 837 39.39 -2.89 23.39
C THR A 837 39.52 -4.11 24.30
N ALA A 838 40.14 -3.92 25.46
CA ALA A 838 40.23 -4.92 26.52
C ALA A 838 40.13 -4.22 27.89
N GLU A 839 39.80 -4.99 28.93
CA GLU A 839 39.92 -4.50 30.31
C GLU A 839 41.40 -4.33 30.67
N ASN A 840 41.71 -3.43 31.60
CA ASN A 840 43.10 -3.21 32.01
C ASN A 840 43.75 -4.50 32.56
N ASN A 841 45.00 -4.76 32.15
CA ASN A 841 45.77 -5.97 32.46
C ASN A 841 45.11 -7.27 31.96
N SER A 842 44.34 -7.21 30.86
CA SER A 842 43.66 -8.37 30.29
C SER A 842 43.87 -8.48 28.78
N THR A 843 43.56 -9.66 28.26
CA THR A 843 43.50 -9.96 26.83
C THR A 843 42.05 -10.15 26.39
N HIS A 844 41.68 -9.60 25.25
CA HIS A 844 40.41 -9.85 24.58
C HIS A 844 40.65 -10.43 23.19
N ASN A 845 39.95 -11.52 22.84
CA ASN A 845 40.00 -12.11 21.51
C ASN A 845 38.66 -11.92 20.81
N GLY A 846 38.70 -11.61 19.53
CA GLY A 846 37.53 -11.48 18.69
C GLY A 846 37.80 -11.93 17.26
N SER A 847 36.78 -11.79 16.42
CA SER A 847 36.85 -12.05 15.00
C SER A 847 35.96 -11.05 14.28
N ALA A 848 36.36 -10.63 13.09
CA ALA A 848 35.56 -9.76 12.25
C ALA A 848 35.77 -10.05 10.77
N SER A 849 34.94 -9.44 9.94
CA SER A 849 35.02 -9.59 8.49
C SER A 849 34.91 -8.24 7.78
N VAL A 850 35.76 -8.00 6.79
CA VAL A 850 35.82 -6.77 5.98
C VAL A 850 35.81 -7.09 4.50
N GLU A 851 35.42 -6.13 3.66
CA GLU A 851 35.51 -6.29 2.21
C GLU A 851 36.96 -6.05 1.75
N GLY A 852 37.46 -6.90 0.84
CA GLY A 852 38.72 -6.67 0.13
C GLY A 852 38.63 -5.45 -0.81
N GLY A 853 39.76 -5.07 -1.40
CA GLY A 853 39.85 -3.91 -2.30
C GLY A 853 40.04 -2.56 -1.60
N ALA A 854 40.33 -2.55 -0.29
CA ALA A 854 40.45 -1.36 0.52
C ALA A 854 41.77 -1.29 1.32
N LEU A 855 42.11 -0.10 1.79
CA LEU A 855 43.26 0.19 2.64
C LEU A 855 42.74 0.78 3.97
N PHE A 856 43.25 0.27 5.09
CA PHE A 856 42.81 0.68 6.42
C PHE A 856 43.97 1.20 7.27
N ALA A 857 43.68 2.19 8.11
CA ALA A 857 44.59 2.71 9.12
C ALA A 857 43.93 2.62 10.50
N PRO A 858 44.71 2.39 11.58
CA PRO A 858 44.19 2.42 12.93
C PRO A 858 44.01 3.85 13.45
N ILE A 859 43.09 4.01 14.39
CA ILE A 859 42.85 5.25 15.14
C ILE A 859 42.62 4.90 16.61
N ILE A 860 43.29 5.62 17.51
CA ILE A 860 43.11 5.44 18.97
C ILE A 860 42.38 6.63 19.57
N ILE A 861 41.38 6.35 20.38
CA ILE A 861 40.63 7.31 21.20
C ILE A 861 41.10 7.18 22.65
N ILE A 862 41.64 8.27 23.20
CA ILE A 862 42.26 8.27 24.52
C ILE A 862 41.22 8.51 25.62
N ASN A 863 41.17 7.59 26.60
CA ASN A 863 40.32 7.68 27.78
C ASN A 863 38.86 8.09 27.49
N GLY A 864 38.28 7.57 26.41
CA GLY A 864 36.98 7.96 25.93
C GLY A 864 36.47 6.97 24.89
N THR A 865 35.31 7.29 24.32
CA THR A 865 34.65 6.40 23.38
C THR A 865 34.34 7.05 22.04
N LEU A 866 34.13 6.23 21.02
CA LEU A 866 33.63 6.69 19.72
C LEU A 866 32.27 7.40 19.84
N GLU A 867 31.44 7.00 20.80
CA GLU A 867 30.14 7.63 21.07
C GLU A 867 30.33 9.09 21.53
N GLN A 868 31.32 9.38 22.36
CA GLN A 868 31.61 10.76 22.80
C GLN A 868 32.02 11.66 21.62
N LEU A 869 32.89 11.18 20.72
CA LEU A 869 33.29 11.93 19.53
C LEU A 869 32.16 12.17 18.52
N THR A 870 31.05 11.44 18.62
CA THR A 870 29.96 11.48 17.65
C THR A 870 28.63 11.96 18.24
N ASP A 871 28.60 12.36 19.51
CA ASP A 871 27.37 12.82 20.21
C ASP A 871 27.00 14.29 19.92
N GLY A 872 27.90 15.05 19.30
CA GLY A 872 27.73 16.46 18.95
C GLY A 872 28.02 17.46 20.09
N ASP A 873 28.54 17.01 21.23
CA ASP A 873 29.04 17.85 22.33
C ASP A 873 30.56 17.93 22.35
N ASN A 874 31.11 18.82 21.52
CA ASN A 874 32.55 19.04 21.39
C ASN A 874 33.28 19.49 22.68
N ASN A 875 32.56 19.72 23.79
CA ASN A 875 33.20 20.01 25.09
C ASN A 875 33.66 18.75 25.82
N ASN A 876 33.21 17.57 25.37
CA ASN A 876 33.52 16.28 25.98
C ASN A 876 34.42 15.38 25.09
N ASP A 877 34.76 15.85 23.88
CA ASP A 877 35.56 15.11 22.89
C ASP A 877 36.90 14.64 23.50
N PRO A 878 37.18 13.31 23.51
CA PRO A 878 38.49 12.78 23.87
C PRO A 878 39.58 13.14 22.85
N GLU A 879 40.84 13.02 23.26
CA GLU A 879 41.99 13.15 22.36
C GLU A 879 42.07 11.93 21.44
N VAL A 880 42.56 12.13 20.21
CA VAL A 880 42.60 11.10 19.17
C VAL A 880 43.94 11.15 18.45
N TYR A 881 44.53 9.98 18.23
CA TYR A 881 45.77 9.86 17.47
C TYR A 881 45.66 8.87 16.31
N PHE A 882 46.45 9.16 15.28
CA PHE A 882 46.54 8.48 13.99
C PHE A 882 48.00 8.05 13.75
N PRO A 883 48.26 7.09 12.85
CA PRO A 883 49.62 6.84 12.36
C PRO A 883 50.19 8.04 11.56
N TYR A 884 49.33 8.94 11.10
CA TYR A 884 49.76 10.15 10.39
C TYR A 884 50.04 11.30 11.36
N MET A 885 51.32 11.53 11.68
CA MET A 885 51.74 12.60 12.61
C MET A 885 51.19 14.00 12.26
N GLY A 886 50.94 14.30 10.99
CA GLY A 886 50.33 15.57 10.55
C GLY A 886 48.93 15.81 11.13
N ALA A 887 48.16 14.73 11.34
CA ALA A 887 46.82 14.75 11.92
C ALA A 887 46.84 14.84 13.45
N ASN A 888 47.90 14.34 14.11
CA ASN A 888 48.03 14.31 15.57
C ASN A 888 48.24 15.70 16.15
N SER A 889 47.55 16.04 17.24
CA SER A 889 47.53 17.39 17.81
C SER A 889 48.91 17.88 18.25
N ASP A 890 49.73 16.99 18.84
CA ASP A 890 51.09 17.24 19.31
C ASP A 890 52.18 16.99 18.23
N GLY A 891 51.79 16.34 17.13
CA GLY A 891 52.64 16.00 16.01
C GLY A 891 53.71 14.97 16.36
N PHE A 892 53.42 14.06 17.28
CA PHE A 892 54.20 12.86 17.56
C PHE A 892 53.52 11.63 16.98
N ASP A 893 54.28 10.55 16.92
CA ASP A 893 53.85 9.24 16.49
C ASP A 893 53.34 8.43 17.70
N HIS A 894 52.14 7.86 17.56
CA HIS A 894 51.40 7.19 18.66
C HIS A 894 51.02 5.75 18.31
N VAL A 895 51.38 5.27 17.12
CA VAL A 895 51.09 3.92 16.67
C VAL A 895 52.37 3.33 16.10
N ASN A 896 52.78 2.17 16.60
CA ASN A 896 53.99 1.51 16.15
C ASN A 896 53.69 0.13 15.58
N LEU A 897 54.38 -0.20 14.50
CA LEU A 897 54.42 -1.56 13.97
C LEU A 897 55.30 -2.48 14.83
N LEU A 898 54.71 -3.53 15.42
CA LEU A 898 55.42 -4.53 16.24
C LEU A 898 55.75 -5.82 15.46
N GLY A 899 55.06 -6.06 14.36
CA GLY A 899 55.20 -7.25 13.52
C GLY A 899 54.15 -7.24 12.42
N ASP A 900 54.03 -8.33 11.67
CA ASP A 900 53.00 -8.44 10.63
C ASP A 900 51.60 -8.29 11.24
N ASN A 901 50.89 -7.22 10.86
CA ASN A 901 49.54 -6.89 11.35
C ASN A 901 49.41 -6.72 12.88
N THR A 902 50.51 -6.47 13.59
CA THR A 902 50.52 -6.22 15.02
C THR A 902 50.93 -4.76 15.30
N PHE A 903 50.09 -4.01 16.01
CA PHE A 903 50.27 -2.58 16.29
C PHE A 903 50.25 -2.30 17.79
N GLY A 904 51.24 -1.57 18.28
CA GLY A 904 51.30 -1.02 19.64
C GLY A 904 50.87 0.44 19.66
N PHE A 905 50.19 0.87 20.71
CA PHE A 905 49.62 2.20 20.84
C PHE A 905 50.05 2.87 22.13
N GLU A 906 50.22 4.19 22.06
CA GLU A 906 50.65 5.05 23.16
C GLU A 906 49.55 6.05 23.53
N ASP A 907 49.17 6.09 24.82
CA ASP A 907 47.98 6.79 25.29
C ASP A 907 48.21 8.17 25.91
N THR A 908 49.48 8.55 26.15
CA THR A 908 49.83 9.87 26.68
C THR A 908 50.58 10.77 25.70
N ASN A 909 50.54 12.08 25.93
CA ASN A 909 51.19 13.07 25.06
C ASN A 909 52.73 12.94 25.06
N SER A 910 53.42 13.70 24.20
CA SER A 910 54.90 13.79 24.06
C SER A 910 55.85 13.68 25.28
N ASN A 911 55.37 13.76 26.54
CA ASN A 911 56.13 13.48 27.76
C ASN A 911 55.89 12.07 28.36
N SER A 912 55.29 11.17 27.56
CA SER A 912 55.04 9.76 27.85
C SER A 912 56.32 8.95 28.22
N ASP A 913 56.14 7.80 28.87
CA ASP A 913 57.12 6.71 28.98
C ASP A 913 57.41 5.97 27.64
N LYS A 914 56.57 6.16 26.60
CA LYS A 914 56.84 5.75 25.21
C LYS A 914 57.10 4.26 25.06
N ASP A 915 56.34 3.45 25.76
CA ASP A 915 56.46 2.01 25.73
C ASP A 915 55.45 1.33 24.79
N TYR A 916 54.47 2.07 24.27
CA TYR A 916 53.48 1.63 23.26
C TYR A 916 52.74 0.33 23.65
N ASN A 917 52.67 0.03 24.95
CA ASN A 917 52.00 -1.15 25.48
C ASN A 917 50.62 -0.83 26.10
N ASP A 918 50.22 0.45 26.09
CA ASP A 918 48.94 0.91 26.60
C ASP A 918 47.80 0.14 25.94
N LEU A 919 47.93 -0.16 24.65
CA LEU A 919 47.09 -1.11 23.94
C LEU A 919 47.91 -1.75 22.81
N ILE A 920 47.80 -3.06 22.62
CA ILE A 920 48.38 -3.78 21.49
C ILE A 920 47.25 -4.51 20.76
N VAL A 921 47.18 -4.36 19.44
CA VAL A 921 46.24 -5.07 18.57
C VAL A 921 47.01 -5.99 17.65
N ASP A 922 46.69 -7.28 17.70
CA ASP A 922 47.25 -8.32 16.83
C ASP A 922 46.14 -8.88 15.94
N ILE A 923 46.34 -8.89 14.61
CA ILE A 923 45.33 -9.29 13.62
C ILE A 923 45.85 -10.44 12.75
N ASP A 924 45.10 -11.53 12.72
CA ASP A 924 45.40 -12.73 11.94
C ASP A 924 44.33 -12.96 10.85
N PHE A 925 44.69 -12.71 9.60
CA PHE A 925 43.79 -12.90 8.45
C PHE A 925 43.68 -14.38 8.07
N VAL A 926 42.44 -14.88 8.04
CA VAL A 926 42.09 -16.29 7.77
C VAL A 926 42.03 -16.59 6.27
#